data_AF-A0AAW7Z813-F1
#
_entry.id   AF-A0AAW7Z813-F1
#
_cell.length_a   1.000
_cell.length_b   1.000
_cell.length_c   1.000
_cell.angle_alpha   90.00
_cell.angle_beta   90.00
_cell.angle_gamma   90.00
#
_symmetry.space_group_name_H-M   'P 1'
#
loop_
_entity.id
_entity.type
_entity.pdbx_description
1 polymer ?
#
loop_
_entity_poly.entity_id
_entity_poly.type
_entity_poly.pdbx_seq_one_letter_code
_entity_poly.pdbx_strand_id
1 'polypeptide(L)'
;MKKTNFSFSKRRIAGMLWLGLLFSFQLEPTLAAEKIGVNSAPKLLENQSILSSAAERKAWVKNALSAQFNLNEHNTLHTKDQEQLLNSFRVVSVFQKYNKVPVVNGESRLLLNEKNQPAYVLGKHGNISSTSTTVPKLSEADALSRLQSAKETDVASRLVYWPSPEGHHVLAYEFEGEFTTKLGFAPSQRVFIDASTGEELDRIPLFHTAMHRQVNNFVAACNEFKVKFPLIPPLTDRVEARAMKMHARTEGSTPSNDASVETAFTLLGDAYEFIDAVLGMDSIDGNGLRLNMFINVHFLKGMPTIQCYGDVFNAMWMSRKQSLYVPEEGLHFIEITMHELAHGIVSNGSNLEYSFQSGALNESIADSIGIAFRIWLEHANKQTNSIKIPREYWILRMPSGPERDLADPSSLDFGQGSYPDHMDDFFNWPIKKDRGGVHINSSIMNMAFYLMANGGPHPRHSGTDKVVAIGLSSAVHIVAQAASKLLVQSSNFEDARFAYALAAEALHGKGSKEWVSVHQAMDAVGVSGAWSMPQEIPEIEPEPETTPIPKPEPAPQPEPEQKQTETVPASPAPEKKTEQTPEQTPAPSEKQHDNQLIVILVLGGVGLCIALLALFKLKPAYSKNEGPVGYGAYISATRASSTSTSAHASRASSRTANETTSGTASSASKQPERQSSPSLTSVSLASPCYLQSLAGSQKLDISVATAAKGEGFVIGRALELVHLQLRDERISRRHLRIKLKGSSFTVEDLNSTHGTLLDGERLQAFTPAPIRHGQLLRIADFSYVFKVN
;
A
#
# COMPACT_ATOMS: atom_id res chain seq x y z
N MET A 1 -26.37 85.49 39.73
CA MET A 1 -25.06 85.24 39.07
C MET A 1 -25.28 84.42 37.79
N LYS A 2 -24.23 84.00 37.08
CA LYS A 2 -24.29 83.54 35.67
C LYS A 2 -24.71 82.06 35.50
N LYS A 3 -25.40 81.78 34.37
CA LYS A 3 -25.33 80.58 33.49
C LYS A 3 -25.46 79.16 34.07
N THR A 4 -26.16 78.19 33.45
CA THR A 4 -27.27 78.14 32.48
C THR A 4 -27.73 76.67 32.41
N ASN A 5 -29.01 76.36 32.66
CA ASN A 5 -29.53 74.99 32.51
C ASN A 5 -30.00 74.76 31.06
N PHE A 6 -29.61 73.65 30.42
CA PHE A 6 -30.40 73.10 29.30
C PHE A 6 -30.25 71.58 29.12
N SER A 7 -31.41 70.96 28.84
CA SER A 7 -31.69 69.55 28.54
C SER A 7 -30.68 68.78 27.68
N PHE A 8 -30.49 67.49 28.02
CA PHE A 8 -30.43 66.42 27.01
C PHE A 8 -31.73 65.59 27.05
N SER A 9 -32.21 65.17 25.87
CA SER A 9 -33.57 64.64 25.70
C SER A 9 -33.60 63.20 25.14
N LYS A 10 -34.63 62.44 25.55
CA LYS A 10 -35.49 61.53 24.74
C LYS A 10 -34.80 60.72 23.61
N ARG A 11 -34.95 59.39 23.48
CA ARG A 11 -35.99 58.47 24.00
C ARG A 11 -35.58 57.01 23.68
N ARG A 12 -35.95 56.05 24.54
CA ARG A 12 -36.23 54.64 24.18
C ARG A 12 -37.26 54.08 25.19
N ILE A 13 -38.01 53.04 24.80
CA ILE A 13 -39.00 52.29 25.63
C ILE A 13 -40.29 53.12 25.90
N ALA A 14 -41.53 52.61 25.91
CA ALA A 14 -42.11 51.25 25.83
C ALA A 14 -43.38 51.17 24.93
N GLY A 15 -43.91 49.95 24.75
CA GLY A 15 -45.28 49.63 24.26
C GLY A 15 -45.30 49.19 22.79
N MET A 16 -45.69 47.99 22.32
CA MET A 16 -46.55 46.84 22.73
C MET A 16 -47.80 46.72 21.83
N LEU A 17 -48.14 45.47 21.48
CA LEU A 17 -49.39 44.99 20.84
C LEU A 17 -49.63 45.43 19.37
N TRP A 18 -50.31 44.67 18.50
CA TRP A 18 -50.44 43.19 18.33
C TRP A 18 -51.05 42.89 16.93
N LEU A 19 -51.22 41.61 16.56
CA LEU A 19 -51.63 41.08 15.24
C LEU A 19 -50.62 41.32 14.07
N GLY A 20 -50.37 40.39 13.14
CA GLY A 20 -50.66 38.94 13.14
C GLY A 20 -50.97 38.34 11.76
N LEU A 21 -50.39 37.15 11.46
CA LEU A 21 -50.82 36.16 10.43
C LEU A 21 -50.73 36.60 8.94
N LEU A 22 -50.21 35.84 7.95
CA LEU A 22 -49.47 34.55 7.82
C LEU A 22 -48.33 34.76 6.76
N PHE A 23 -47.43 33.85 6.36
CA PHE A 23 -47.34 32.38 6.44
C PHE A 23 -45.88 31.90 6.58
N SER A 24 -45.72 30.64 6.97
CA SER A 24 -44.52 29.81 7.16
C SER A 24 -43.20 30.21 6.48
N PHE A 25 -42.14 30.29 7.30
CA PHE A 25 -40.88 29.59 7.05
C PHE A 25 -40.27 29.14 8.39
N GLN A 26 -40.35 27.85 8.71
CA GLN A 26 -39.46 27.24 9.69
C GLN A 26 -38.11 27.00 9.01
N LEU A 27 -37.10 27.80 9.38
CA LEU A 27 -35.71 27.44 9.16
C LEU A 27 -35.14 27.03 10.51
N GLU A 28 -35.01 25.72 10.70
CA GLU A 28 -34.22 25.15 11.79
C GLU A 28 -32.74 25.55 11.62
N PRO A 29 -31.97 25.72 12.71
CA PRO A 29 -30.52 25.83 12.65
C PRO A 29 -29.91 24.46 12.31
N THR A 30 -30.04 24.04 11.06
CA THR A 30 -29.47 22.80 10.52
C THR A 30 -27.94 22.83 10.48
N LEU A 31 -27.33 21.64 10.53
CA LEU A 31 -25.88 21.42 10.38
C LEU A 31 -24.98 21.97 11.51
N ALA A 32 -25.42 21.81 12.75
CA ALA A 32 -24.47 21.43 13.80
C ALA A 32 -24.07 19.95 13.59
N ALA A 33 -22.77 19.66 13.69
CA ALA A 33 -22.17 18.32 13.77
C ALA A 33 -22.89 17.20 12.97
N GLU A 34 -22.57 17.07 11.68
CA GLU A 34 -22.80 15.80 11.00
C GLU A 34 -22.06 14.70 11.77
N LYS A 35 -22.79 13.63 12.11
CA LYS A 35 -22.38 12.72 13.18
C LYS A 35 -21.10 11.96 12.82
N ILE A 36 -20.29 11.69 13.84
CA ILE A 36 -19.37 10.54 13.89
C ILE A 36 -20.13 9.34 13.29
N GLY A 37 -19.53 8.69 12.30
CA GLY A 37 -20.25 8.07 11.18
C GLY A 37 -21.24 6.97 11.54
N VAL A 38 -22.48 7.33 11.91
CA VAL A 38 -23.61 6.40 12.05
C VAL A 38 -24.02 5.90 10.66
N ASN A 39 -23.28 4.93 10.12
CA ASN A 39 -23.66 4.13 8.95
C ASN A 39 -22.83 2.84 8.90
N SER A 40 -23.33 1.82 9.60
CA SER A 40 -23.24 0.38 9.29
C SER A 40 -22.10 -0.10 8.38
N ALA A 41 -21.28 -1.00 8.92
CA ALA A 41 -20.33 -1.82 8.16
C ALA A 41 -20.92 -2.36 6.84
N PRO A 42 -20.12 -2.48 5.75
CA PRO A 42 -20.57 -2.84 4.41
C PRO A 42 -21.57 -4.00 4.39
N LYS A 43 -22.84 -3.66 4.15
CA LYS A 43 -23.94 -4.63 4.27
C LYS A 43 -23.76 -5.77 3.27
N LEU A 44 -23.81 -7.00 3.79
CA LEU A 44 -23.82 -8.21 2.98
C LEU A 44 -24.94 -8.13 1.93
N LEU A 45 -24.56 -8.28 0.67
CA LEU A 45 -25.47 -8.30 -0.46
C LEU A 45 -26.03 -9.73 -0.60
N GLU A 46 -27.10 -10.01 0.14
CA GLU A 46 -27.78 -11.31 0.07
C GLU A 46 -28.57 -11.48 -1.23
N ASN A 47 -28.85 -12.75 -1.58
CA ASN A 47 -29.71 -13.16 -2.70
C ASN A 47 -29.34 -12.58 -4.08
N GLN A 48 -28.06 -12.23 -4.28
CA GLN A 48 -27.59 -11.66 -5.55
C GLN A 48 -27.43 -12.73 -6.63
N SER A 49 -27.74 -12.34 -7.87
CA SER A 49 -27.46 -13.13 -9.06
C SER A 49 -25.98 -13.48 -9.17
N ILE A 50 -25.68 -14.73 -9.54
CA ILE A 50 -24.34 -15.13 -9.96
C ILE A 50 -23.93 -14.32 -11.19
N LEU A 51 -22.75 -13.69 -11.17
CA LEU A 51 -22.21 -12.89 -12.26
C LEU A 51 -21.01 -13.62 -12.90
N SER A 52 -21.27 -14.76 -13.54
CA SER A 52 -20.26 -15.67 -14.09
C SER A 52 -19.31 -15.01 -15.09
N SER A 53 -19.82 -14.12 -15.94
CA SER A 53 -19.10 -13.42 -17.00
C SER A 53 -18.81 -11.96 -16.68
N ALA A 54 -17.76 -11.41 -17.29
CA ALA A 54 -17.46 -9.97 -17.21
C ALA A 54 -18.60 -9.10 -17.78
N ALA A 55 -19.43 -9.65 -18.68
CA ALA A 55 -20.61 -8.95 -19.22
C ALA A 55 -21.71 -8.79 -18.15
N GLU A 56 -22.01 -9.85 -17.40
CA GLU A 56 -22.96 -9.80 -16.28
C GLU A 56 -22.44 -8.88 -15.16
N ARG A 57 -21.14 -8.93 -14.85
CA ARG A 57 -20.48 -8.03 -13.89
C ARG A 57 -20.62 -6.56 -14.30
N LYS A 58 -20.33 -6.24 -15.57
CA LYS A 58 -20.53 -4.89 -16.13
C LYS A 58 -22.00 -4.46 -16.11
N ALA A 59 -22.95 -5.37 -16.37
CA ALA A 59 -24.38 -5.06 -16.33
C ALA A 59 -24.89 -4.78 -14.90
N TRP A 60 -24.51 -5.61 -13.92
CA TRP A 60 -24.88 -5.42 -12.52
C TRP A 60 -24.29 -4.12 -11.95
N VAL A 61 -23.00 -3.84 -12.21
CA VAL A 61 -22.35 -2.58 -11.81
C VAL A 61 -23.02 -1.37 -12.47
N LYS A 62 -23.29 -1.42 -13.77
CA LYS A 62 -23.96 -0.31 -14.48
C LYS A 62 -25.35 -0.02 -13.91
N ASN A 63 -26.12 -1.06 -13.58
CA ASN A 63 -27.54 -0.92 -13.27
C ASN A 63 -27.82 -0.95 -11.75
N ALA A 64 -27.54 -2.07 -11.09
CA ALA A 64 -27.89 -2.30 -9.68
C ALA A 64 -27.03 -1.43 -8.75
N LEU A 65 -25.72 -1.36 -8.99
CA LEU A 65 -24.82 -0.57 -8.13
C LEU A 65 -25.04 0.94 -8.29
N SER A 66 -25.26 1.43 -9.51
CA SER A 66 -25.63 2.84 -9.74
C SER A 66 -26.94 3.22 -9.05
N ALA A 67 -27.92 2.31 -9.02
CA ALA A 67 -29.18 2.50 -8.29
C ALA A 67 -28.97 2.50 -6.76
N GLN A 68 -28.13 1.61 -6.22
CA GLN A 68 -27.77 1.56 -4.80
C GLN A 68 -27.13 2.89 -4.31
N PHE A 69 -26.37 3.57 -5.18
CA PHE A 69 -25.79 4.89 -4.90
C PHE A 69 -26.65 6.09 -5.34
N ASN A 70 -27.89 5.86 -5.81
CA ASN A 70 -28.80 6.90 -6.32
C ASN A 70 -28.15 7.82 -7.37
N LEU A 71 -27.36 7.25 -8.29
CA LEU A 71 -26.70 8.02 -9.34
C LEU A 71 -27.68 8.43 -10.44
N ASN A 72 -27.53 9.67 -10.91
CA ASN A 72 -28.30 10.21 -12.03
C ASN A 72 -27.75 9.72 -13.39
N GLU A 73 -28.50 9.94 -14.46
CA GLU A 73 -28.18 9.49 -15.83
C GLU A 73 -26.80 9.94 -16.36
N HIS A 74 -26.24 11.02 -15.83
CA HIS A 74 -24.90 11.48 -16.19
C HIS A 74 -23.79 10.68 -15.49
N ASN A 75 -24.04 10.16 -14.28
CA ASN A 75 -23.08 9.46 -13.44
C ASN A 75 -23.23 7.93 -13.60
N THR A 76 -22.33 7.31 -14.34
CA THR A 76 -22.42 5.91 -14.74
C THR A 76 -21.24 5.09 -14.23
N LEU A 77 -21.49 3.87 -13.75
CA LEU A 77 -20.44 2.97 -13.24
C LEU A 77 -20.02 1.92 -14.28
N HIS A 78 -18.71 1.61 -14.29
CA HIS A 78 -18.04 0.73 -15.26
C HIS A 78 -17.01 -0.13 -14.52
N THR A 79 -16.64 -1.30 -15.05
CA THR A 79 -15.52 -2.11 -14.53
C THR A 79 -14.39 -2.18 -15.55
N LYS A 80 -13.17 -2.47 -15.07
CA LYS A 80 -12.11 -3.03 -15.94
C LYS A 80 -12.36 -4.53 -16.15
N ASP A 81 -11.65 -5.12 -17.12
CA ASP A 81 -11.61 -6.57 -17.36
C ASP A 81 -10.46 -7.27 -16.62
N GLN A 82 -9.50 -6.50 -16.09
CA GLN A 82 -8.59 -6.99 -15.05
C GLN A 82 -9.33 -7.04 -13.71
N GLU A 83 -9.26 -8.20 -13.08
CA GLU A 83 -9.85 -8.51 -11.79
C GLU A 83 -8.72 -8.94 -10.85
N GLN A 84 -8.72 -8.46 -9.61
CA GLN A 84 -7.75 -8.87 -8.61
C GLN A 84 -8.31 -10.07 -7.83
N LEU A 85 -7.45 -11.03 -7.49
CA LEU A 85 -7.81 -12.13 -6.61
C LEU A 85 -7.34 -11.81 -5.19
N LEU A 86 -8.26 -11.90 -4.23
CA LEU A 86 -7.98 -11.87 -2.80
C LEU A 86 -8.46 -13.22 -2.24
N ASN A 87 -7.71 -14.26 -2.62
CA ASN A 87 -8.02 -15.67 -2.40
C ASN A 87 -9.46 -16.07 -2.77
N SER A 88 -10.33 -16.30 -1.80
CA SER A 88 -11.76 -16.68 -1.97
C SER A 88 -12.63 -15.56 -2.56
N PHE A 89 -12.16 -14.32 -2.59
CA PHE A 89 -12.84 -13.19 -3.22
C PHE A 89 -12.22 -12.78 -4.55
N ARG A 90 -13.07 -12.63 -5.57
CA ARG A 90 -12.75 -11.94 -6.82
C ARG A 90 -13.09 -10.46 -6.65
N VAL A 91 -12.08 -9.61 -6.61
CA VAL A 91 -12.19 -8.16 -6.42
C VAL A 91 -12.28 -7.47 -7.78
N VAL A 92 -13.42 -6.82 -8.03
CA VAL A 92 -13.71 -6.10 -9.27
C VAL A 92 -13.62 -4.60 -9.00
N SER A 93 -12.61 -3.94 -9.59
CA SER A 93 -12.48 -2.49 -9.49
C SER A 93 -13.55 -1.79 -10.34
N VAL A 94 -14.34 -0.95 -9.68
CA VAL A 94 -15.43 -0.15 -10.26
C VAL A 94 -14.97 1.29 -10.39
N PHE A 95 -15.27 1.91 -11.54
CA PHE A 95 -14.88 3.27 -11.91
C PHE A 95 -16.09 4.05 -12.41
N GLN A 96 -16.25 5.28 -11.91
CA GLN A 96 -17.30 6.20 -12.30
C GLN A 96 -16.92 6.98 -13.57
N LYS A 97 -17.92 7.29 -14.40
CA LYS A 97 -17.81 8.23 -15.53
C LYS A 97 -18.96 9.22 -15.48
N TYR A 98 -18.65 10.51 -15.54
CA TYR A 98 -19.63 11.59 -15.69
C TYR A 98 -19.70 12.00 -17.16
N ASN A 99 -20.89 11.95 -17.76
CA ASN A 99 -21.10 12.24 -19.19
C ASN A 99 -20.13 11.49 -20.12
N LYS A 100 -19.89 10.20 -19.82
CA LYS A 100 -18.96 9.27 -20.49
C LYS A 100 -17.46 9.52 -20.26
N VAL A 101 -17.07 10.60 -19.59
CA VAL A 101 -15.68 10.93 -19.22
C VAL A 101 -15.35 10.32 -17.84
N PRO A 102 -14.23 9.59 -17.66
CA PRO A 102 -13.84 9.02 -16.36
C PRO A 102 -13.71 10.05 -15.25
N VAL A 103 -14.10 9.69 -14.02
CA VAL A 103 -13.97 10.52 -12.82
C VAL A 103 -12.81 9.99 -11.98
N VAL A 104 -11.79 10.82 -11.75
CA VAL A 104 -10.68 10.50 -10.84
C VAL A 104 -11.19 10.50 -9.40
N ASN A 105 -10.69 9.57 -8.58
CA ASN A 105 -11.22 9.21 -7.24
C ASN A 105 -12.66 8.69 -7.21
N GLY A 106 -13.35 8.58 -8.36
CA GLY A 106 -14.66 7.94 -8.48
C GLY A 106 -14.55 6.41 -8.50
N GLU A 107 -13.95 5.80 -7.48
CA GLU A 107 -13.68 4.36 -7.42
C GLU A 107 -14.41 3.64 -6.27
N SER A 108 -14.75 2.37 -6.51
CA SER A 108 -15.11 1.41 -5.46
C SER A 108 -14.53 0.01 -5.79
N ARG A 109 -14.66 -0.92 -4.85
CA ARG A 109 -14.35 -2.34 -5.04
C ARG A 109 -15.63 -3.14 -4.84
N LEU A 110 -16.07 -3.84 -5.88
CA LEU A 110 -17.11 -4.86 -5.78
C LEU A 110 -16.42 -6.19 -5.48
N LEU A 111 -16.73 -6.80 -4.34
CA LEU A 111 -16.24 -8.12 -3.99
C LEU A 111 -17.27 -9.17 -4.37
N LEU A 112 -16.82 -10.15 -5.14
CA LEU A 112 -17.59 -11.32 -5.52
C LEU A 112 -17.07 -12.53 -4.74
N ASN A 113 -17.98 -13.33 -4.18
CA ASN A 113 -17.63 -14.60 -3.55
C ASN A 113 -17.16 -15.64 -4.58
N GLU A 114 -16.76 -16.83 -4.12
CA GLU A 114 -16.34 -17.97 -4.96
C GLU A 114 -17.37 -18.37 -6.03
N LYS A 115 -18.67 -18.18 -5.73
CA LYS A 115 -19.80 -18.41 -6.65
C LYS A 115 -20.00 -17.24 -7.63
N ASN A 116 -19.12 -16.24 -7.64
CA ASN A 116 -19.17 -15.00 -8.42
C ASN A 116 -20.42 -14.14 -8.15
N GLN A 117 -21.01 -14.25 -6.96
CA GLN A 117 -22.11 -13.38 -6.51
C GLN A 117 -21.56 -12.14 -5.79
N PRO A 118 -22.08 -10.93 -6.03
CA PRO A 118 -21.85 -9.76 -5.19
C PRO A 118 -22.08 -10.08 -3.72
N ALA A 119 -21.05 -9.90 -2.90
CA ALA A 119 -21.10 -10.08 -1.46
C ALA A 119 -20.97 -8.72 -0.74
N TYR A 120 -20.01 -7.88 -1.17
CA TYR A 120 -19.74 -6.59 -0.55
C TYR A 120 -19.35 -5.52 -1.57
N VAL A 121 -19.51 -4.25 -1.18
CA VAL A 121 -19.02 -3.08 -1.91
C VAL A 121 -18.24 -2.20 -0.93
N LEU A 122 -17.01 -1.85 -1.28
CA LEU A 122 -16.14 -0.96 -0.50
C LEU A 122 -15.90 0.35 -1.27
N GLY A 123 -16.01 1.49 -0.58
CA GLY A 123 -16.04 2.81 -1.21
C GLY A 123 -17.46 3.27 -1.58
N LYS A 124 -17.59 4.53 -2.00
CA LYS A 124 -18.86 5.18 -2.29
C LYS A 124 -18.79 5.93 -3.62
N HIS A 125 -19.87 5.88 -4.40
CA HIS A 125 -20.06 6.74 -5.56
C HIS A 125 -21.08 7.84 -5.23
N GLY A 126 -20.93 9.01 -5.84
CA GLY A 126 -21.80 10.16 -5.62
C GLY A 126 -22.00 10.99 -6.90
N ASN A 127 -23.12 11.70 -6.97
CA ASN A 127 -23.41 12.57 -8.12
C ASN A 127 -22.48 13.79 -8.10
N ILE A 128 -21.55 13.87 -9.06
CA ILE A 128 -20.58 14.99 -9.07
C ILE A 128 -21.23 16.30 -9.51
N SER A 129 -20.82 17.40 -8.85
CA SER A 129 -21.11 18.77 -9.28
C SER A 129 -19.90 19.33 -10.02
N SER A 130 -20.05 19.57 -11.33
CA SER A 130 -18.99 20.18 -12.16
C SER A 130 -19.28 21.65 -12.43
N THR A 131 -18.26 22.49 -12.27
CA THR A 131 -18.25 23.89 -12.70
C THR A 131 -17.74 24.05 -14.14
N SER A 132 -17.19 22.99 -14.73
CA SER A 132 -16.65 22.97 -16.09
C SER A 132 -17.68 22.54 -17.15
N THR A 133 -17.48 23.05 -18.36
CA THR A 133 -18.16 22.55 -19.56
C THR A 133 -17.79 21.09 -19.85
N THR A 134 -18.69 20.33 -20.49
CA THR A 134 -18.42 18.98 -21.04
C THR A 134 -17.53 18.98 -22.29
N VAL A 135 -17.07 20.16 -22.70
CA VAL A 135 -16.20 20.40 -23.86
C VAL A 135 -14.95 21.15 -23.35
N PRO A 136 -13.74 20.70 -23.70
CA PRO A 136 -12.50 21.40 -23.34
C PRO A 136 -12.37 22.72 -24.12
N LYS A 137 -11.67 23.71 -23.54
CA LYS A 137 -11.40 25.00 -24.20
C LYS A 137 -10.01 25.05 -24.82
N LEU A 138 -9.09 24.25 -24.31
CA LEU A 138 -7.75 24.03 -24.85
C LEU A 138 -7.74 22.76 -25.70
N SER A 139 -7.04 22.75 -26.83
CA SER A 139 -6.91 21.51 -27.63
C SER A 139 -5.97 20.52 -26.94
N GLU A 140 -6.12 19.23 -27.27
CA GLU A 140 -5.26 18.17 -26.75
C GLU A 140 -3.78 18.40 -27.14
N ALA A 141 -3.52 18.87 -28.36
CA ALA A 141 -2.17 19.20 -28.82
C ALA A 141 -1.58 20.41 -28.07
N ASP A 142 -2.38 21.46 -27.81
CA ASP A 142 -1.93 22.61 -27.02
C ASP A 142 -1.65 22.22 -25.56
N ALA A 143 -2.44 21.30 -25.00
CA ALA A 143 -2.24 20.75 -23.66
C ALA A 143 -0.99 19.86 -23.60
N LEU A 144 -0.79 18.97 -24.58
CA LEU A 144 0.40 18.12 -24.69
C LEU A 144 1.67 18.97 -24.90
N SER A 145 1.61 20.08 -25.64
CA SER A 145 2.74 20.99 -25.83
C SER A 145 3.22 21.69 -24.54
N ARG A 146 2.43 21.65 -23.45
CA ARG A 146 2.89 22.08 -22.11
C ARG A 146 3.86 21.07 -21.49
N LEU A 147 3.79 19.81 -21.91
CA LEU A 147 4.64 18.72 -21.47
C LEU A 147 5.88 18.63 -22.36
N GLN A 148 7.05 18.53 -21.74
CA GLN A 148 8.27 18.17 -22.45
C GLN A 148 8.26 16.64 -22.61
N SER A 149 7.97 16.13 -23.80
CA SER A 149 8.01 14.69 -24.10
C SER A 149 9.44 14.19 -24.33
N ALA A 150 9.71 12.90 -24.14
CA ALA A 150 10.98 12.28 -24.57
C ALA A 150 10.99 11.98 -26.07
N LYS A 151 9.82 11.59 -26.61
CA LYS A 151 9.46 11.53 -28.03
C LYS A 151 7.98 11.88 -28.14
N GLU A 152 7.57 12.58 -29.18
CA GLU A 152 6.15 12.94 -29.40
C GLU A 152 5.28 11.75 -29.85
N THR A 153 5.88 10.61 -30.19
CA THR A 153 5.21 9.46 -30.82
C THR A 153 4.58 8.45 -29.86
N ASP A 154 5.01 8.43 -28.60
CA ASP A 154 4.73 7.34 -27.65
C ASP A 154 3.99 7.85 -26.40
N VAL A 155 3.07 8.80 -26.57
CA VAL A 155 2.20 9.35 -25.52
C VAL A 155 0.74 9.02 -25.82
N ALA A 156 0.09 8.29 -24.93
CA ALA A 156 -1.36 8.07 -24.94
C ALA A 156 -2.09 9.23 -24.22
N SER A 157 -3.36 9.44 -24.54
CA SER A 157 -4.17 10.54 -24.02
C SER A 157 -5.63 10.14 -23.76
N ARG A 158 -6.30 10.85 -22.85
CA ARG A 158 -7.77 10.89 -22.73
C ARG A 158 -8.24 12.14 -21.98
N LEU A 159 -9.53 12.46 -22.04
CA LEU A 159 -10.16 13.37 -21.09
C LEU A 159 -10.58 12.63 -19.80
N VAL A 160 -10.53 13.33 -18.66
CA VAL A 160 -11.04 12.93 -17.34
C VAL A 160 -11.69 14.10 -16.61
N TYR A 161 -12.51 13.81 -15.61
CA TYR A 161 -12.93 14.76 -14.57
C TYR A 161 -12.03 14.59 -13.35
N TRP A 162 -11.28 15.64 -13.02
CA TRP A 162 -10.37 15.70 -11.89
C TRP A 162 -11.04 16.42 -10.71
N PRO A 163 -10.97 15.89 -9.47
CA PRO A 163 -11.55 16.55 -8.29
C PRO A 163 -10.72 17.76 -7.85
N SER A 164 -11.37 18.87 -7.51
CA SER A 164 -10.74 20.06 -6.94
C SER A 164 -10.85 20.07 -5.41
N PRO A 165 -9.96 20.77 -4.68
CA PRO A 165 -10.00 20.86 -3.21
C PRO A 165 -11.29 21.43 -2.64
N GLU A 166 -12.07 22.16 -3.44
CA GLU A 166 -13.35 22.77 -3.09
C GLU A 166 -14.54 21.80 -3.23
N GLY A 167 -14.31 20.53 -3.58
CA GLY A 167 -15.36 19.53 -3.77
C GLY A 167 -16.06 19.58 -5.14
N HIS A 168 -15.51 20.35 -6.08
CA HIS A 168 -15.98 20.39 -7.47
C HIS A 168 -15.15 19.46 -8.36
N HIS A 169 -15.56 19.29 -9.61
CA HIS A 169 -14.79 18.53 -10.60
C HIS A 169 -14.53 19.36 -11.85
N VAL A 170 -13.27 19.44 -12.27
CA VAL A 170 -12.79 20.14 -13.47
C VAL A 170 -12.52 19.15 -14.61
N LEU A 171 -12.68 19.57 -15.86
CA LEU A 171 -12.36 18.74 -17.03
C LEU A 171 -10.86 18.87 -17.35
N ALA A 172 -10.16 17.74 -17.45
CA ALA A 172 -8.71 17.67 -17.64
C ALA A 172 -8.32 16.64 -18.74
N TYR A 173 -7.15 16.81 -19.34
CA TYR A 173 -6.48 15.78 -20.13
C TYR A 173 -5.57 14.94 -19.23
N GLU A 174 -5.66 13.63 -19.34
CA GLU A 174 -4.72 12.66 -18.77
C GLU A 174 -3.82 12.15 -19.91
N PHE A 175 -2.51 12.39 -19.80
CA PHE A 175 -1.49 11.93 -20.74
C PHE A 175 -0.63 10.84 -20.11
N GLU A 176 -0.33 9.76 -20.82
CA GLU A 176 0.47 8.63 -20.32
C GLU A 176 1.61 8.29 -21.29
N GLY A 177 2.86 8.37 -20.82
CA GLY A 177 4.06 8.17 -21.63
C GLY A 177 5.36 8.63 -20.97
N GLU A 178 6.45 8.72 -21.73
CA GLU A 178 7.76 9.18 -21.24
C GLU A 178 7.92 10.70 -21.42
N PHE A 179 7.99 11.43 -20.30
CA PHE A 179 8.17 12.90 -20.31
C PHE A 179 9.57 13.31 -19.82
N THR A 180 10.26 14.14 -20.59
CA THR A 180 11.55 14.70 -20.20
C THR A 180 11.36 15.73 -19.09
N THR A 181 11.94 15.47 -17.93
CA THR A 181 12.12 16.48 -16.89
C THR A 181 13.38 17.32 -17.17
N LYS A 182 13.47 18.50 -16.53
CA LYS A 182 14.64 19.42 -16.59
C LYS A 182 15.96 18.81 -16.07
N LEU A 183 15.97 17.53 -15.69
CA LEU A 183 17.04 16.79 -15.04
C LEU A 183 17.64 15.70 -15.94
N GLY A 184 16.92 15.29 -16.99
CA GLY A 184 17.43 14.47 -18.08
C GLY A 184 17.52 12.96 -17.79
N PHE A 185 16.40 12.35 -17.41
CA PHE A 185 15.99 10.97 -17.77
C PHE A 185 14.46 10.87 -17.52
N ALA A 186 13.78 9.91 -18.17
CA ALA A 186 12.32 9.81 -18.14
C ALA A 186 11.84 8.36 -17.90
N PRO A 187 11.26 8.03 -16.73
CA PRO A 187 10.42 6.84 -16.61
C PRO A 187 9.03 7.11 -17.23
N SER A 188 8.28 6.05 -17.51
CA SER A 188 6.86 6.19 -17.89
C SER A 188 6.06 6.83 -16.75
N GLN A 189 5.17 7.74 -17.11
CA GLN A 189 4.36 8.55 -16.20
C GLN A 189 2.97 8.83 -16.79
N ARG A 190 2.02 9.12 -15.91
CA ARG A 190 0.72 9.72 -16.18
C ARG A 190 0.74 11.19 -15.70
N VAL A 191 0.14 12.11 -16.45
CA VAL A 191 0.13 13.55 -16.16
C VAL A 191 -1.25 14.13 -16.43
N PHE A 192 -1.73 15.02 -15.56
CA PHE A 192 -3.04 15.65 -15.66
C PHE A 192 -2.91 17.14 -15.98
N ILE A 193 -3.52 17.62 -17.06
CA ILE A 193 -3.53 19.02 -17.49
C ILE A 193 -4.97 19.54 -17.52
N ASP A 194 -5.28 20.66 -16.87
CA ASP A 194 -6.62 21.28 -16.94
C ASP A 194 -6.97 21.65 -18.40
N ALA A 195 -8.11 21.16 -18.89
CA ALA A 195 -8.50 21.28 -20.28
C ALA A 195 -9.18 22.62 -20.62
N SER A 196 -9.22 23.55 -19.67
CA SER A 196 -9.62 24.96 -19.85
C SER A 196 -8.46 25.95 -19.72
N THR A 197 -7.46 25.71 -18.86
CA THR A 197 -6.35 26.64 -18.57
C THR A 197 -5.01 26.18 -19.13
N GLY A 198 -4.78 24.88 -19.27
CA GLY A 198 -3.47 24.29 -19.59
C GLY A 198 -2.48 24.27 -18.43
N GLU A 199 -2.99 24.25 -17.19
CA GLU A 199 -2.21 24.10 -15.96
C GLU A 199 -1.99 22.61 -15.61
N GLU A 200 -0.81 22.24 -15.13
CA GLU A 200 -0.53 20.87 -14.68
C GLU A 200 -1.08 20.64 -13.27
N LEU A 201 -2.05 19.72 -13.17
CA LEU A 201 -2.79 19.41 -11.94
C LEU A 201 -2.04 18.38 -11.07
N ASP A 202 -1.55 17.29 -11.67
CA ASP A 202 -0.76 16.25 -10.97
C ASP A 202 0.02 15.32 -11.93
N ARG A 203 0.90 14.47 -11.38
CA ARG A 203 1.79 13.56 -12.11
C ARG A 203 2.15 12.28 -11.32
N ILE A 204 2.07 11.11 -11.96
CA ILE A 204 2.17 9.77 -11.32
C ILE A 204 3.10 8.82 -12.14
N PRO A 205 4.12 8.14 -11.56
CA PRO A 205 4.97 7.18 -12.29
C PRO A 205 4.35 5.79 -12.56
N LEU A 206 4.91 5.02 -13.52
CA LEU A 206 4.42 3.70 -13.96
C LEU A 206 5.55 2.71 -14.35
N PHE A 207 6.03 1.83 -13.46
CA PHE A 207 7.05 0.80 -13.80
C PHE A 207 7.12 -0.34 -12.75
N HIS A 208 7.53 -1.56 -13.14
CA HIS A 208 7.23 -2.79 -12.38
C HIS A 208 8.33 -3.90 -12.33
N THR A 209 8.22 -4.71 -11.28
CA THR A 209 8.82 -6.03 -10.94
C THR A 209 10.34 -6.24 -11.05
N ALA A 210 11.07 -5.75 -10.05
CA ALA A 210 12.30 -6.35 -9.49
C ALA A 210 12.61 -5.64 -8.15
N MET A 211 13.44 -6.23 -7.27
CA MET A 211 14.04 -5.46 -6.17
C MET A 211 14.85 -4.31 -6.79
N HIS A 212 14.32 -3.10 -6.67
CA HIS A 212 14.84 -1.92 -7.34
C HIS A 212 14.99 -0.81 -6.29
N ARG A 213 16.23 -0.54 -5.89
CA ARG A 213 16.55 0.45 -4.84
C ARG A 213 17.40 1.58 -5.40
N GLN A 214 17.21 2.78 -4.87
CA GLN A 214 18.14 3.90 -5.03
C GLN A 214 18.29 4.68 -3.73
N VAL A 215 19.51 4.76 -3.22
CA VAL A 215 19.88 5.58 -2.04
C VAL A 215 20.67 6.79 -2.50
N ASN A 216 20.31 7.97 -2.01
CA ASN A 216 20.81 9.26 -2.47
C ASN A 216 21.41 10.03 -1.27
N ASN A 217 22.73 10.28 -1.23
CA ASN A 217 23.30 11.14 -0.17
C ASN A 217 22.96 12.61 -0.48
N PHE A 218 22.09 13.20 0.35
CA PHE A 218 21.58 14.56 0.17
C PHE A 218 22.61 15.63 0.59
N VAL A 219 23.29 15.43 1.73
CA VAL A 219 24.37 16.32 2.21
C VAL A 219 25.53 16.40 1.22
N ALA A 220 25.85 15.33 0.50
CA ALA A 220 26.85 15.36 -0.58
C ALA A 220 26.50 16.40 -1.67
N ALA A 221 25.24 16.41 -2.13
CA ALA A 221 24.75 17.41 -3.08
C ALA A 221 24.75 18.83 -2.48
N CYS A 222 24.30 18.98 -1.22
CA CYS A 222 24.31 20.25 -0.50
C CYS A 222 25.71 20.89 -0.42
N ASN A 223 26.73 20.07 -0.18
CA ASN A 223 28.13 20.49 -0.08
C ASN A 223 28.67 21.00 -1.43
N GLU A 224 28.31 20.37 -2.56
CA GLU A 224 28.68 20.89 -3.89
C GLU A 224 28.03 22.24 -4.18
N PHE A 225 26.74 22.40 -3.86
CA PHE A 225 26.02 23.68 -4.00
C PHE A 225 26.42 24.73 -2.96
N LYS A 226 27.16 24.36 -1.91
CA LYS A 226 27.62 25.22 -0.81
C LYS A 226 26.48 25.96 -0.11
N VAL A 227 25.34 25.31 0.04
CA VAL A 227 24.14 25.88 0.68
C VAL A 227 24.41 26.18 2.16
N LYS A 228 24.11 27.40 2.59
CA LYS A 228 24.27 27.88 3.98
C LYS A 228 23.05 28.68 4.46
N PHE A 229 21.90 28.43 3.86
CA PHE A 229 20.64 29.11 4.08
C PHE A 229 19.48 28.12 3.83
N PRO A 230 18.25 28.38 4.32
CA PRO A 230 17.13 27.46 4.16
C PRO A 230 16.88 27.03 2.72
N LEU A 231 16.70 25.73 2.51
CA LEU A 231 16.23 25.17 1.25
C LEU A 231 14.75 25.50 1.06
N ILE A 232 14.49 26.21 -0.05
CA ILE A 232 13.16 26.49 -0.59
C ILE A 232 13.13 26.10 -2.07
N PRO A 233 11.98 25.67 -2.63
CA PRO A 233 11.83 25.43 -4.06
C PRO A 233 12.16 26.70 -4.88
N PRO A 234 12.79 26.59 -6.06
CA PRO A 234 13.21 25.36 -6.74
C PRO A 234 14.64 24.92 -6.40
N LEU A 235 15.26 25.42 -5.32
CA LEU A 235 16.61 25.00 -4.95
C LEU A 235 16.62 23.60 -4.34
N THR A 236 15.63 23.27 -3.50
CA THR A 236 15.46 21.92 -2.91
C THR A 236 15.49 20.83 -3.99
N ASP A 237 14.69 20.99 -5.04
CA ASP A 237 14.56 19.99 -6.12
C ASP A 237 15.83 19.89 -6.99
N ARG A 238 16.65 20.95 -7.04
CA ARG A 238 17.99 20.91 -7.68
C ARG A 238 19.00 20.12 -6.84
N VAL A 239 18.93 20.21 -5.50
CA VAL A 239 19.77 19.44 -4.58
C VAL A 239 19.39 17.95 -4.65
N GLU A 240 18.10 17.63 -4.56
CA GLU A 240 17.58 16.27 -4.75
C GLU A 240 18.05 15.67 -6.08
N ALA A 241 17.83 16.39 -7.18
CA ALA A 241 18.21 15.91 -8.51
C ALA A 241 19.72 15.69 -8.67
N ARG A 242 20.55 16.49 -8.00
CA ARG A 242 22.00 16.33 -7.99
C ARG A 242 22.41 15.10 -7.18
N ALA A 243 21.80 14.88 -6.01
CA ALA A 243 21.97 13.66 -5.23
C ALA A 243 21.59 12.42 -6.07
N MET A 244 20.42 12.43 -6.71
CA MET A 244 19.95 11.35 -7.59
C MET A 244 20.82 11.06 -8.81
N LYS A 245 21.61 12.03 -9.28
CA LYS A 245 22.41 11.93 -10.50
C LYS A 245 23.90 11.68 -10.26
N MET A 246 24.41 12.03 -9.08
CA MET A 246 25.85 12.09 -8.80
C MET A 246 26.27 11.46 -7.47
N HIS A 247 25.34 11.30 -6.52
CA HIS A 247 25.58 10.79 -5.17
C HIS A 247 24.59 9.66 -4.84
N ALA A 248 24.21 8.91 -5.87
CA ALA A 248 23.26 7.81 -5.80
C ALA A 248 23.98 6.45 -5.89
N ARG A 249 23.59 5.52 -5.01
CA ARG A 249 23.83 4.09 -5.17
C ARG A 249 22.53 3.45 -5.66
N THR A 250 22.60 2.65 -6.72
CA THR A 250 21.44 1.99 -7.34
C THR A 250 21.58 0.49 -7.30
N GLU A 251 20.50 -0.24 -7.60
CA GLU A 251 20.60 -1.68 -7.79
C GLU A 251 21.66 -2.04 -8.84
N GLY A 252 22.48 -3.05 -8.54
CA GLY A 252 23.58 -3.49 -9.40
C GLY A 252 24.76 -2.52 -9.57
N SER A 253 24.77 -1.33 -8.94
CA SER A 253 25.94 -0.44 -9.00
C SER A 253 27.10 -0.98 -8.14
N THR A 254 28.32 -0.52 -8.43
CA THR A 254 29.44 -0.74 -7.51
C THR A 254 29.14 -0.15 -6.12
N PRO A 255 29.66 -0.73 -5.03
CA PRO A 255 29.49 -0.19 -3.69
C PRO A 255 29.99 1.25 -3.54
N SER A 256 29.38 1.98 -2.60
CA SER A 256 29.84 3.31 -2.18
C SER A 256 30.99 3.18 -1.18
N ASN A 257 31.83 4.21 -1.12
CA ASN A 257 32.82 4.38 -0.06
C ASN A 257 32.24 5.08 1.19
N ASP A 258 30.93 5.40 1.17
CA ASP A 258 30.20 6.11 2.22
C ASP A 258 29.35 5.12 3.03
N ALA A 259 29.70 4.93 4.30
CA ALA A 259 29.05 3.96 5.19
C ALA A 259 27.56 4.26 5.44
N SER A 260 27.12 5.52 5.38
CA SER A 260 25.71 5.88 5.51
C SER A 260 24.90 5.34 4.31
N VAL A 261 25.46 5.45 3.10
CA VAL A 261 24.88 4.94 1.84
C VAL A 261 24.82 3.41 1.85
N GLU A 262 25.88 2.75 2.31
CA GLU A 262 25.92 1.28 2.43
C GLU A 262 24.91 0.74 3.44
N THR A 263 24.79 1.39 4.61
CA THR A 263 23.84 1.03 5.68
C THR A 263 22.41 1.16 5.19
N ALA A 264 22.05 2.34 4.65
CA ALA A 264 20.72 2.61 4.13
C ALA A 264 20.33 1.71 2.95
N PHE A 265 21.28 1.38 2.07
CA PHE A 265 21.00 0.50 0.93
C PHE A 265 20.76 -0.95 1.37
N THR A 266 21.49 -1.40 2.39
CA THR A 266 21.25 -2.71 3.04
C THR A 266 19.88 -2.73 3.69
N LEU A 267 19.55 -1.70 4.48
CA LEU A 267 18.27 -1.55 5.16
C LEU A 267 17.05 -1.51 4.21
N LEU A 268 17.16 -0.85 3.05
CA LEU A 268 16.14 -0.93 1.99
C LEU A 268 16.00 -2.33 1.37
N GLY A 269 17.06 -3.15 1.42
CA GLY A 269 17.01 -4.55 1.00
C GLY A 269 16.26 -5.41 2.01
N ASP A 270 16.60 -5.26 3.29
CA ASP A 270 15.89 -5.94 4.39
C ASP A 270 14.40 -5.54 4.41
N ALA A 271 14.09 -4.26 4.16
CA ALA A 271 12.71 -3.78 4.03
C ALA A 271 11.99 -4.39 2.82
N TYR A 272 12.62 -4.46 1.64
CA TYR A 272 12.02 -5.13 0.47
C TYR A 272 11.78 -6.63 0.73
N GLU A 273 12.74 -7.33 1.33
CA GLU A 273 12.61 -8.74 1.70
C GLU A 273 11.47 -8.96 2.71
N PHE A 274 11.27 -8.04 3.65
CA PHE A 274 10.13 -8.07 4.57
C PHE A 274 8.79 -7.84 3.86
N ILE A 275 8.72 -6.87 2.95
CA ILE A 275 7.50 -6.55 2.17
C ILE A 275 7.10 -7.75 1.28
N ASP A 276 8.07 -8.42 0.64
CA ASP A 276 7.84 -9.63 -0.15
C ASP A 276 7.47 -10.83 0.74
N ALA A 277 8.38 -11.23 1.64
CA ALA A 277 8.28 -12.51 2.37
C ALA A 277 7.29 -12.51 3.55
N VAL A 278 6.92 -11.34 4.08
CA VAL A 278 6.00 -11.22 5.23
C VAL A 278 4.68 -10.53 4.87
N LEU A 279 4.70 -9.52 4.00
CA LEU A 279 3.46 -8.81 3.57
C LEU A 279 2.86 -9.36 2.27
N GLY A 280 3.58 -10.22 1.54
CA GLY A 280 3.09 -10.81 0.28
C GLY A 280 2.94 -9.78 -0.84
N MET A 281 3.89 -8.86 -0.96
CA MET A 281 3.86 -7.72 -1.88
C MET A 281 5.20 -7.52 -2.58
N ASP A 282 5.22 -7.40 -3.91
CA ASP A 282 6.42 -6.90 -4.62
C ASP A 282 6.53 -5.39 -4.40
N SER A 283 7.38 -4.95 -3.49
CA SER A 283 7.54 -3.55 -3.09
C SER A 283 6.26 -2.89 -2.53
N ILE A 284 6.35 -1.59 -2.20
CA ILE A 284 5.30 -0.82 -1.53
C ILE A 284 4.01 -0.64 -2.34
N ASP A 285 4.06 -0.77 -3.67
CA ASP A 285 2.87 -0.74 -4.54
C ASP A 285 2.31 -2.15 -4.83
N GLY A 286 2.97 -3.21 -4.36
CA GLY A 286 2.65 -4.59 -4.68
C GLY A 286 2.93 -5.00 -6.13
N ASN A 287 3.62 -4.17 -6.93
CA ASN A 287 3.95 -4.42 -8.33
C ASN A 287 5.42 -4.05 -8.68
N GLY A 288 6.29 -3.85 -7.70
CA GLY A 288 7.74 -3.65 -7.88
C GLY A 288 8.18 -2.22 -8.14
N LEU A 289 7.49 -1.22 -7.56
CA LEU A 289 7.95 0.17 -7.55
C LEU A 289 9.34 0.31 -6.91
N ARG A 290 10.15 1.26 -7.40
CA ARG A 290 11.51 1.49 -6.90
C ARG A 290 11.48 2.18 -5.53
N LEU A 291 12.10 1.56 -4.54
CA LEU A 291 12.38 2.18 -3.24
C LEU A 291 13.46 3.26 -3.41
N ASN A 292 13.05 4.53 -3.45
CA ASN A 292 13.95 5.68 -3.52
C ASN A 292 14.07 6.35 -2.15
N MET A 293 15.30 6.52 -1.66
CA MET A 293 15.59 7.06 -0.33
C MET A 293 16.63 8.17 -0.41
N PHE A 294 16.35 9.32 0.19
CA PHE A 294 17.33 10.36 0.47
C PHE A 294 17.82 10.19 1.90
N ILE A 295 19.13 10.12 2.07
CA ILE A 295 19.78 10.01 3.38
C ILE A 295 20.63 11.23 3.68
N ASN A 296 20.94 11.41 4.96
CA ASN A 296 21.68 12.55 5.48
C ASN A 296 20.93 13.84 5.08
N VAL A 297 19.61 13.81 5.25
CA VAL A 297 18.74 14.98 5.19
C VAL A 297 18.63 15.59 6.58
N HIS A 298 18.28 16.87 6.66
CA HIS A 298 18.03 17.51 7.96
C HIS A 298 16.71 18.27 7.96
N PHE A 299 16.19 18.56 9.15
CA PHE A 299 15.00 19.38 9.35
C PHE A 299 15.30 20.54 10.30
N LEU A 300 14.62 21.66 10.09
CA LEU A 300 14.79 22.87 10.88
C LEU A 300 13.47 23.23 11.57
N LYS A 301 13.56 23.64 12.83
CA LYS A 301 12.40 23.93 13.67
C LYS A 301 11.44 24.94 13.02
N GLY A 302 10.21 24.50 12.75
CA GLY A 302 9.16 25.32 12.13
C GLY A 302 9.16 25.36 10.61
N MET A 303 10.02 24.60 9.91
CA MET A 303 10.00 24.46 8.45
C MET A 303 9.65 23.02 8.03
N PRO A 304 8.54 22.79 7.31
CA PRO A 304 8.07 21.45 6.91
C PRO A 304 8.77 20.94 5.63
N THR A 305 10.05 21.23 5.46
CA THR A 305 10.81 20.91 4.25
C THR A 305 12.23 20.46 4.60
N ILE A 306 12.77 19.50 3.86
CA ILE A 306 14.14 19.01 3.99
C ILE A 306 15.18 20.12 3.78
N GLN A 307 16.30 20.02 4.50
CA GLN A 307 17.32 21.04 4.62
C GLN A 307 18.73 20.45 4.46
N CYS A 308 19.68 21.31 4.08
CA CYS A 308 21.11 20.96 4.02
C CYS A 308 21.83 20.98 5.38
N TYR A 309 21.14 21.41 6.43
CA TYR A 309 21.61 21.45 7.82
C TYR A 309 20.38 21.58 8.72
N GLY A 310 20.45 21.12 9.97
CA GLY A 310 19.31 21.19 10.87
C GLY A 310 19.61 20.69 12.27
N ASP A 311 18.67 20.95 13.17
CA ASP A 311 18.70 20.64 14.61
C ASP A 311 17.49 19.80 15.07
N VAL A 312 16.57 19.49 14.16
CA VAL A 312 15.39 18.68 14.41
C VAL A 312 15.55 17.32 13.76
N PHE A 313 15.47 16.26 14.58
CA PHE A 313 15.24 14.91 14.09
C PHE A 313 13.80 14.80 13.58
N ASN A 314 13.65 14.29 12.37
CA ASN A 314 12.38 13.86 11.79
C ASN A 314 12.68 12.91 10.62
N ALA A 315 11.73 12.08 10.21
CA ALA A 315 11.76 11.41 8.91
C ALA A 315 10.53 11.85 8.08
N MET A 316 10.46 11.48 6.80
CA MET A 316 9.20 11.54 6.05
C MET A 316 9.21 10.72 4.76
N TRP A 317 8.08 10.12 4.47
CA TRP A 317 7.63 9.73 3.15
C TRP A 317 6.98 10.92 2.42
N MET A 318 7.43 11.22 1.21
CA MET A 318 6.75 12.18 0.33
C MET A 318 6.05 11.44 -0.82
N SER A 319 4.76 11.13 -0.66
CA SER A 319 3.98 10.34 -1.63
C SER A 319 4.04 10.88 -3.07
N ARG A 320 4.00 12.21 -3.26
CA ARG A 320 4.14 12.83 -4.60
C ARG A 320 5.53 12.66 -5.23
N LYS A 321 6.57 12.42 -4.44
CA LYS A 321 7.93 12.14 -4.92
C LYS A 321 8.27 10.64 -4.90
N GLN A 322 7.34 9.79 -4.42
CA GLN A 322 7.55 8.35 -4.16
C GLN A 322 8.95 8.10 -3.55
N SER A 323 9.26 8.87 -2.51
CA SER A 323 10.60 8.97 -1.93
C SER A 323 10.55 9.08 -0.42
N LEU A 324 11.41 8.30 0.22
CA LEU A 324 11.72 8.30 1.64
C LEU A 324 12.83 9.32 1.94
N TYR A 325 12.76 10.01 3.09
CA TYR A 325 13.76 10.98 3.53
C TYR A 325 14.11 10.71 5.01
N VAL A 326 15.35 10.29 5.30
CA VAL A 326 15.79 9.88 6.65
C VAL A 326 17.14 10.54 7.01
N PRO A 327 17.28 11.17 8.20
CA PRO A 327 18.54 11.74 8.66
C PRO A 327 19.56 10.64 8.99
N GLU A 328 20.85 10.97 9.16
CA GLU A 328 21.89 9.95 9.39
C GLU A 328 21.61 9.16 10.68
N GLU A 329 21.17 9.85 11.73
CA GLU A 329 20.76 9.27 13.01
C GLU A 329 19.61 8.26 12.86
N GLY A 330 18.72 8.48 11.89
CA GLY A 330 17.50 7.69 11.68
C GLY A 330 17.78 6.30 11.11
N LEU A 331 18.96 6.08 10.52
CA LEU A 331 19.38 4.77 10.02
C LEU A 331 19.58 3.73 11.14
N HIS A 332 19.69 4.18 12.40
CA HIS A 332 19.75 3.31 13.58
C HIS A 332 18.37 2.92 14.14
N PHE A 333 17.30 3.55 13.67
CA PHE A 333 15.92 3.33 14.11
C PHE A 333 15.13 2.69 12.98
N ILE A 334 15.41 1.40 12.76
CA ILE A 334 14.91 0.64 11.60
C ILE A 334 13.38 0.61 11.49
N GLU A 335 12.68 0.72 12.63
CA GLU A 335 11.22 0.82 12.68
C GLU A 335 10.70 2.10 11.98
N ILE A 336 11.43 3.22 12.07
CA ILE A 336 11.08 4.48 11.40
C ILE A 336 11.21 4.32 9.89
N THR A 337 12.32 3.75 9.42
CA THR A 337 12.55 3.53 7.97
C THR A 337 11.43 2.72 7.34
N MET A 338 10.88 1.72 8.04
CA MET A 338 9.76 0.93 7.52
C MET A 338 8.38 1.52 7.81
N HIS A 339 8.18 2.28 8.89
CA HIS A 339 6.97 3.09 9.13
C HIS A 339 6.75 4.07 7.95
N GLU A 340 7.80 4.77 7.53
CA GLU A 340 7.73 5.68 6.38
C GLU A 340 7.47 4.94 5.05
N LEU A 341 8.10 3.77 4.83
CA LEU A 341 7.77 2.93 3.67
C LEU A 341 6.34 2.37 3.71
N ALA A 342 5.74 2.23 4.88
CA ALA A 342 4.35 1.83 5.05
C ALA A 342 3.35 2.97 4.74
N HIS A 343 3.70 4.25 4.92
CA HIS A 343 2.98 5.34 4.25
C HIS A 343 3.09 5.23 2.72
N GLY A 344 4.18 4.67 2.20
CA GLY A 344 4.31 4.23 0.81
C GLY A 344 3.25 3.19 0.42
N ILE A 345 3.04 2.16 1.24
CA ILE A 345 1.99 1.15 1.04
C ILE A 345 0.59 1.78 1.09
N VAL A 346 0.31 2.62 2.08
CA VAL A 346 -1.00 3.30 2.19
C VAL A 346 -1.24 4.20 0.99
N SER A 347 -0.27 5.03 0.58
CA SER A 347 -0.45 6.00 -0.51
C SER A 347 -0.54 5.40 -1.92
N ASN A 348 -0.01 4.19 -2.14
CA ASN A 348 -0.19 3.45 -3.41
C ASN A 348 -1.45 2.56 -3.42
N GLY A 349 -2.01 2.24 -2.25
CA GLY A 349 -3.23 1.43 -2.10
C GLY A 349 -4.47 2.26 -1.76
N SER A 350 -4.83 2.27 -0.48
CA SER A 350 -6.04 2.92 0.04
C SER A 350 -6.04 4.45 0.01
N ASN A 351 -4.86 5.07 0.01
CA ASN A 351 -4.60 6.51 0.07
C ASN A 351 -5.39 7.24 1.19
N LEU A 352 -5.31 6.70 2.42
CA LEU A 352 -5.98 7.25 3.61
C LEU A 352 -5.68 8.74 3.82
N GLU A 353 -6.73 9.56 3.85
CA GLU A 353 -6.66 11.00 4.10
C GLU A 353 -6.04 11.28 5.46
N TYR A 354 -5.01 12.12 5.51
CA TYR A 354 -4.16 12.31 6.69
C TYR A 354 -4.79 13.32 7.68
N SER A 355 -5.98 12.97 8.18
CA SER A 355 -6.69 13.67 9.24
C SER A 355 -7.63 12.76 10.03
N PHE A 356 -7.92 13.14 11.29
CA PHE A 356 -8.85 12.43 12.19
C PHE A 356 -8.60 10.90 12.21
N GLN A 357 -9.64 10.06 12.14
CA GLN A 357 -9.49 8.60 12.19
C GLN A 357 -8.81 7.99 10.95
N SER A 358 -8.98 8.53 9.74
CA SER A 358 -8.28 8.01 8.56
C SER A 358 -6.77 8.27 8.63
N GLY A 359 -6.38 9.42 9.19
CA GLY A 359 -4.97 9.73 9.47
C GLY A 359 -4.42 8.88 10.63
N ALA A 360 -5.20 8.67 11.70
CA ALA A 360 -4.83 7.77 12.79
C ALA A 360 -4.68 6.30 12.33
N LEU A 361 -5.45 5.85 11.33
CA LEU A 361 -5.21 4.57 10.66
C LEU A 361 -3.94 4.58 9.82
N ASN A 362 -3.67 5.65 9.09
CA ASN A 362 -2.45 5.78 8.28
C ASN A 362 -1.20 5.66 9.18
N GLU A 363 -1.19 6.38 10.30
CA GLU A 363 -0.20 6.27 11.38
C GLU A 363 -0.13 4.86 11.99
N SER A 364 -1.26 4.26 12.36
CA SER A 364 -1.26 2.95 13.02
C SER A 364 -0.83 1.81 12.11
N ILE A 365 -1.17 1.87 10.83
CA ILE A 365 -0.67 0.94 9.80
C ILE A 365 0.85 1.09 9.66
N ALA A 366 1.35 2.33 9.66
CA ALA A 366 2.78 2.61 9.60
C ALA A 366 3.54 2.09 10.84
N ASP A 367 3.04 2.36 12.05
CA ASP A 367 3.57 1.82 13.31
C ASP A 367 3.56 0.29 13.33
N SER A 368 2.43 -0.32 12.96
CA SER A 368 2.26 -1.78 12.95
C SER A 368 3.26 -2.47 12.04
N ILE A 369 3.45 -1.95 10.82
CA ILE A 369 4.37 -2.49 9.83
C ILE A 369 5.83 -2.20 10.22
N GLY A 370 6.13 -1.00 10.74
CA GLY A 370 7.46 -0.61 11.22
C GLY A 370 7.96 -1.44 12.41
N ILE A 371 7.10 -1.65 13.41
CA ILE A 371 7.39 -2.51 14.56
C ILE A 371 7.48 -3.98 14.17
N ALA A 372 6.60 -4.46 13.28
CA ALA A 372 6.69 -5.82 12.77
C ALA A 372 8.01 -6.10 12.04
N PHE A 373 8.50 -5.14 11.23
CA PHE A 373 9.81 -5.23 10.58
C PHE A 373 10.95 -5.26 11.59
N ARG A 374 10.92 -4.40 12.62
CA ARG A 374 11.92 -4.45 13.69
C ARG A 374 11.91 -5.78 14.44
N ILE A 375 10.74 -6.30 14.81
CA ILE A 375 10.65 -7.61 15.48
C ILE A 375 11.18 -8.71 14.55
N TRP A 376 10.84 -8.67 13.25
CA TRP A 376 11.33 -9.63 12.26
C TRP A 376 12.86 -9.60 12.15
N LEU A 377 13.48 -8.42 12.10
CA LEU A 377 14.92 -8.25 11.91
C LEU A 377 15.74 -8.43 13.21
N GLU A 378 15.41 -7.71 14.29
CA GLU A 378 16.19 -7.70 15.55
C GLU A 378 15.90 -8.88 16.48
N HIS A 379 14.68 -9.44 16.49
CA HIS A 379 14.26 -10.47 17.46
C HIS A 379 14.06 -11.84 16.81
N ALA A 380 13.33 -11.91 15.71
CA ALA A 380 13.00 -13.16 15.05
C ALA A 380 14.06 -13.65 14.06
N ASN A 381 15.12 -12.87 13.79
CA ASN A 381 16.19 -13.21 12.83
C ASN A 381 15.62 -13.68 11.48
N LYS A 382 14.77 -12.84 10.90
CA LYS A 382 14.00 -13.04 9.66
C LYS A 382 13.01 -14.21 9.65
N GLN A 383 12.74 -14.86 10.79
CA GLN A 383 11.73 -15.92 10.88
C GLN A 383 10.31 -15.35 11.08
N THR A 384 9.32 -15.99 10.46
CA THR A 384 7.89 -15.62 10.58
C THR A 384 7.15 -16.36 11.70
N ASN A 385 7.78 -17.35 12.33
CA ASN A 385 7.16 -18.27 13.30
C ASN A 385 7.48 -17.95 14.79
N SER A 386 7.95 -16.74 15.10
CA SER A 386 8.26 -16.35 16.48
C SER A 386 6.98 -16.04 17.29
N ILE A 387 6.75 -16.80 18.37
CA ILE A 387 5.50 -16.76 19.17
C ILE A 387 5.67 -16.00 20.50
N LYS A 388 6.90 -15.73 20.95
CA LYS A 388 7.18 -14.94 22.15
C LYS A 388 8.03 -13.73 21.78
N ILE A 389 7.40 -12.56 21.77
CA ILE A 389 8.03 -11.28 21.44
C ILE A 389 8.16 -10.46 22.74
N PRO A 390 9.39 -10.16 23.21
CA PRO A 390 9.61 -9.36 24.42
C PRO A 390 9.00 -7.96 24.32
N ARG A 391 8.67 -7.38 25.49
CA ARG A 391 7.81 -6.19 25.62
C ARG A 391 8.48 -4.92 25.08
N GLU A 392 9.80 -4.88 25.11
CA GLU A 392 10.68 -3.82 24.61
C GLU A 392 10.75 -3.72 23.07
N TYR A 393 10.28 -4.73 22.34
CA TYR A 393 10.14 -4.66 20.88
C TYR A 393 8.82 -4.04 20.41
N TRP A 394 7.84 -3.87 21.31
CA TRP A 394 6.56 -3.22 21.04
C TRP A 394 6.57 -1.71 21.27
N ILE A 395 7.76 -1.13 21.43
CA ILE A 395 7.98 0.29 21.71
C ILE A 395 8.65 0.92 20.48
N LEU A 396 7.99 1.88 19.85
CA LEU A 396 8.56 2.67 18.77
C LEU A 396 9.61 3.62 19.36
N ARG A 397 10.87 3.45 18.93
CA ARG A 397 12.02 4.21 19.41
C ARG A 397 12.28 5.42 18.51
N MET A 398 12.61 6.54 19.13
CA MET A 398 13.16 7.75 18.51
C MET A 398 14.45 8.15 19.25
N PRO A 399 15.29 9.05 18.71
CA PRO A 399 16.43 9.61 19.46
C PRO A 399 16.03 10.35 20.75
N SER A 400 14.77 10.79 20.85
CA SER A 400 14.14 11.35 22.05
C SER A 400 13.90 10.33 23.16
N GLY A 401 13.80 9.03 22.83
CA GLY A 401 13.41 7.97 23.75
C GLY A 401 12.28 7.08 23.19
N PRO A 402 11.45 6.46 24.05
CA PRO A 402 10.23 5.78 23.61
C PRO A 402 9.19 6.83 23.18
N GLU A 403 8.66 6.72 21.97
CA GLU A 403 7.76 7.72 21.37
C GLU A 403 6.30 7.26 21.43
N ARG A 404 6.04 6.01 21.04
CA ARG A 404 4.74 5.33 21.08
C ARG A 404 4.93 3.89 21.54
N ASP A 405 3.99 3.39 22.33
CA ASP A 405 3.99 2.02 22.82
C ASP A 405 2.75 1.31 22.30
N LEU A 406 2.93 0.20 21.59
CA LEU A 406 1.84 -0.54 20.95
C LEU A 406 1.19 -1.54 21.92
N ALA A 407 1.86 -1.88 23.03
CA ALA A 407 1.46 -2.93 23.96
C ALA A 407 0.96 -2.42 25.32
N ASP A 408 1.24 -1.16 25.65
CA ASP A 408 0.51 -0.35 26.64
C ASP A 408 0.72 1.15 26.29
N PRO A 409 -0.07 1.72 25.36
CA PRO A 409 -0.03 3.14 25.04
C PRO A 409 -0.09 4.03 26.28
N SER A 410 -0.94 3.67 27.25
CA SER A 410 -1.22 4.50 28.43
C SER A 410 0.01 4.73 29.32
N SER A 411 1.04 3.87 29.18
CA SER A 411 2.32 3.97 29.88
C SER A 411 3.20 5.15 29.44
N LEU A 412 2.90 5.79 28.30
CA LEU A 412 3.59 7.00 27.81
C LEU A 412 2.66 8.22 27.81
N ASP A 413 3.19 9.39 28.21
CA ASP A 413 2.48 10.69 28.19
C ASP A 413 3.09 11.60 27.12
N PHE A 414 2.26 12.20 26.25
CA PHE A 414 2.68 13.08 25.16
C PHE A 414 2.78 14.57 25.57
N GLY A 415 2.99 14.84 26.85
CA GLY A 415 3.06 16.17 27.48
C GLY A 415 1.70 16.82 27.72
N GLN A 416 0.60 16.12 27.44
CA GLN A 416 -0.78 16.59 27.55
C GLN A 416 -1.74 15.46 28.01
N GLY A 417 -1.20 14.34 28.52
CA GLY A 417 -1.93 13.14 28.92
C GLY A 417 -1.31 11.85 28.34
N SER A 418 -1.74 10.71 28.88
CA SER A 418 -1.41 9.38 28.35
C SER A 418 -1.98 9.15 26.94
N TYR A 419 -1.29 8.38 26.11
CA TYR A 419 -1.82 7.91 24.83
C TYR A 419 -3.07 7.01 25.04
N PRO A 420 -4.12 7.13 24.19
CA PRO A 420 -5.34 6.34 24.30
C PRO A 420 -5.15 4.91 23.77
N ASP A 421 -5.50 3.90 24.56
CA ASP A 421 -5.54 2.49 24.12
C ASP A 421 -6.96 1.98 23.80
N HIS A 422 -8.00 2.72 24.20
CA HIS A 422 -9.41 2.41 24.01
C HIS A 422 -10.21 3.60 23.45
N MET A 423 -11.30 3.34 22.71
CA MET A 423 -12.16 4.35 22.11
C MET A 423 -12.83 5.32 23.10
N ASP A 424 -12.95 4.95 24.38
CA ASP A 424 -13.45 5.86 25.42
C ASP A 424 -12.49 7.04 25.69
N ASP A 425 -11.19 6.83 25.49
CA ASP A 425 -10.13 7.83 25.70
C ASP A 425 -9.83 8.65 24.41
N PHE A 426 -10.64 8.51 23.35
CA PHE A 426 -10.40 9.13 22.04
C PHE A 426 -10.31 10.67 22.10
N PHE A 427 -9.18 11.23 21.67
CA PHE A 427 -8.91 12.66 21.65
C PHE A 427 -9.56 13.35 20.44
N ASN A 428 -10.79 13.81 20.61
CA ASN A 428 -11.50 14.62 19.62
C ASN A 428 -10.90 16.03 19.50
N TRP A 429 -9.90 16.20 18.62
CA TRP A 429 -9.18 17.46 18.41
C TRP A 429 -9.53 18.14 17.07
N PRO A 430 -9.45 19.48 16.99
CA PRO A 430 -9.63 20.19 15.74
C PRO A 430 -8.45 19.92 14.78
N ILE A 431 -8.70 19.85 13.48
CA ILE A 431 -7.71 19.54 12.41
C ILE A 431 -6.41 20.37 12.43
N LYS A 432 -6.41 21.54 13.08
CA LYS A 432 -5.20 22.38 13.27
C LYS A 432 -4.24 21.86 14.33
N LYS A 433 -4.67 20.95 15.20
CA LYS A 433 -3.86 20.27 16.22
C LYS A 433 -3.68 18.82 15.79
N ASP A 434 -2.46 18.47 15.42
CA ASP A 434 -2.08 17.11 14.99
C ASP A 434 -3.03 16.48 13.94
N ARG A 435 -3.49 17.28 12.97
CA ARG A 435 -4.48 16.88 11.95
C ARG A 435 -5.79 16.28 12.49
N GLY A 436 -6.11 16.50 13.77
CA GLY A 436 -7.22 15.84 14.47
C GLY A 436 -6.80 14.73 15.44
N GLY A 437 -5.53 14.71 15.86
CA GLY A 437 -4.96 13.71 16.74
C GLY A 437 -4.53 12.43 16.01
N VAL A 438 -3.85 12.53 14.87
CA VAL A 438 -3.46 11.36 14.07
C VAL A 438 -2.40 10.50 14.76
N HIS A 439 -1.32 11.08 15.28
CA HIS A 439 -0.25 10.34 15.97
C HIS A 439 -0.67 9.91 17.38
N ILE A 440 -1.74 10.53 17.92
CA ILE A 440 -2.27 10.23 19.25
C ILE A 440 -3.31 9.10 19.17
N ASN A 441 -4.37 9.27 18.38
CA ASN A 441 -5.46 8.30 18.29
C ASN A 441 -5.09 7.03 17.51
N SER A 442 -3.96 7.02 16.79
CA SER A 442 -3.39 5.79 16.18
C SER A 442 -3.11 4.71 17.22
N SER A 443 -2.80 5.11 18.46
CA SER A 443 -2.41 4.19 19.53
C SER A 443 -3.53 3.23 19.99
N ILE A 444 -4.80 3.58 19.74
CA ILE A 444 -5.96 2.68 19.91
C ILE A 444 -5.88 1.50 18.92
N MET A 445 -5.58 1.79 17.66
CA MET A 445 -5.45 0.77 16.62
C MET A 445 -4.12 -0.01 16.74
N ASN A 446 -3.09 0.61 17.31
CA ASN A 446 -1.85 -0.07 17.68
C ASN A 446 -2.06 -1.12 18.77
N MET A 447 -2.87 -0.82 19.80
CA MET A 447 -3.27 -1.81 20.81
C MET A 447 -4.03 -2.97 20.16
N ALA A 448 -4.94 -2.70 19.21
CA ALA A 448 -5.60 -3.76 18.45
C ALA A 448 -4.59 -4.62 17.65
N PHE A 449 -3.59 -4.02 17.01
CA PHE A 449 -2.53 -4.76 16.32
C PHE A 449 -1.70 -5.64 17.26
N TYR A 450 -1.28 -5.11 18.40
CA TYR A 450 -0.61 -5.86 19.45
C TYR A 450 -1.45 -7.05 19.94
N LEU A 451 -2.74 -6.82 20.22
CA LEU A 451 -3.65 -7.85 20.70
C LEU A 451 -3.91 -8.93 19.64
N MET A 452 -3.97 -8.59 18.34
CA MET A 452 -3.99 -9.62 17.28
C MET A 452 -2.71 -10.48 17.31
N ALA A 453 -1.54 -9.84 17.30
CA ALA A 453 -0.27 -10.55 17.22
C ALA A 453 0.04 -11.41 18.46
N ASN A 454 -0.06 -10.83 19.66
CA ASN A 454 0.34 -11.44 20.93
C ASN A 454 -0.81 -12.08 21.72
N GLY A 455 -2.06 -11.65 21.49
CA GLY A 455 -3.23 -12.04 22.29
C GLY A 455 -3.16 -11.63 23.76
N GLY A 456 -4.18 -12.01 24.52
CA GLY A 456 -4.32 -11.68 25.94
C GLY A 456 -5.47 -10.72 26.23
N PRO A 457 -5.58 -10.24 27.48
CA PRO A 457 -6.50 -9.18 27.85
C PRO A 457 -5.94 -7.81 27.47
N HIS A 458 -6.81 -6.83 27.27
CA HIS A 458 -6.41 -5.42 27.24
C HIS A 458 -5.85 -5.00 28.62
N PRO A 459 -4.77 -4.20 28.72
CA PRO A 459 -4.12 -3.89 30.01
C PRO A 459 -5.02 -3.14 31.01
N ARG A 460 -5.74 -2.09 30.57
CA ARG A 460 -6.64 -1.30 31.44
C ARG A 460 -8.12 -1.74 31.43
N HIS A 461 -8.69 -2.03 30.25
CA HIS A 461 -10.12 -2.31 30.07
C HIS A 461 -10.48 -3.77 30.43
N SER A 462 -10.61 -4.03 31.74
CA SER A 462 -11.04 -5.31 32.30
C SER A 462 -12.51 -5.63 31.95
N GLY A 463 -12.76 -6.84 31.47
CA GLY A 463 -14.10 -7.27 31.00
C GLY A 463 -14.19 -7.44 29.48
N THR A 464 -13.13 -7.10 28.76
CA THR A 464 -12.90 -7.48 27.36
C THR A 464 -12.59 -8.99 27.27
N ASP A 465 -13.14 -9.66 26.26
CA ASP A 465 -12.84 -11.09 26.03
C ASP A 465 -11.36 -11.26 25.64
N LYS A 466 -10.74 -12.34 26.12
CA LYS A 466 -9.31 -12.57 25.90
C LYS A 466 -9.03 -12.82 24.41
N VAL A 467 -8.31 -11.89 23.79
CA VAL A 467 -7.95 -11.95 22.37
C VAL A 467 -7.05 -13.17 22.09
N VAL A 468 -7.40 -13.92 21.06
CA VAL A 468 -6.66 -15.11 20.61
C VAL A 468 -5.46 -14.69 19.75
N ALA A 469 -4.24 -14.98 20.22
CA ALA A 469 -2.99 -14.62 19.55
C ALA A 469 -2.82 -15.32 18.19
N ILE A 470 -2.71 -14.57 17.09
CA ILE A 470 -2.49 -15.11 15.74
C ILE A 470 -1.03 -15.05 15.27
N GLY A 471 -0.16 -14.38 16.03
CA GLY A 471 1.24 -14.20 15.68
C GLY A 471 1.47 -13.01 14.75
N LEU A 472 2.65 -12.44 14.85
CA LEU A 472 3.02 -11.20 14.16
C LEU A 472 2.84 -11.28 12.64
N SER A 473 3.29 -12.38 12.02
CA SER A 473 3.26 -12.54 10.55
C SER A 473 1.83 -12.48 10.00
N SER A 474 0.88 -13.18 10.63
CA SER A 474 -0.53 -13.16 10.22
C SER A 474 -1.14 -11.78 10.47
N ALA A 475 -0.91 -11.19 11.65
CA ALA A 475 -1.44 -9.88 12.00
C ALA A 475 -0.97 -8.77 11.03
N VAL A 476 0.33 -8.69 10.73
CA VAL A 476 0.86 -7.63 9.85
C VAL A 476 0.48 -7.87 8.39
N HIS A 477 0.39 -9.12 7.95
CA HIS A 477 -0.08 -9.45 6.60
C HIS A 477 -1.55 -9.06 6.41
N ILE A 478 -2.43 -9.30 7.40
CA ILE A 478 -3.83 -8.85 7.41
C ILE A 478 -3.91 -7.32 7.29
N VAL A 479 -3.14 -6.58 8.11
CA VAL A 479 -3.10 -5.11 8.08
C VAL A 479 -2.62 -4.58 6.73
N ALA A 480 -1.53 -5.14 6.17
CA ALA A 480 -0.96 -4.69 4.90
C ALA A 480 -1.87 -5.02 3.69
N GLN A 481 -2.51 -6.19 3.66
CA GLN A 481 -3.46 -6.55 2.60
C GLN A 481 -4.72 -5.68 2.66
N ALA A 482 -5.20 -5.32 3.85
CA ALA A 482 -6.30 -4.37 4.00
C ALA A 482 -5.89 -2.95 3.54
N ALA A 483 -4.71 -2.46 3.96
CA ALA A 483 -4.18 -1.15 3.60
C ALA A 483 -3.91 -0.97 2.09
N SER A 484 -3.52 -2.04 1.41
CA SER A 484 -3.19 -2.03 -0.02
C SER A 484 -4.39 -2.32 -0.95
N LYS A 485 -5.38 -3.12 -0.52
CA LYS A 485 -6.43 -3.64 -1.42
C LYS A 485 -7.89 -3.37 -1.02
N LEU A 486 -8.18 -3.08 0.26
CA LEU A 486 -9.55 -3.01 0.79
C LEU A 486 -9.96 -1.64 1.31
N LEU A 487 -9.08 -0.98 2.07
CA LEU A 487 -9.34 0.36 2.61
C LEU A 487 -9.43 1.41 1.50
N VAL A 488 -10.13 2.51 1.80
CA VAL A 488 -10.32 3.67 0.92
C VAL A 488 -10.00 4.98 1.65
N GLN A 489 -9.82 6.08 0.92
CA GLN A 489 -9.29 7.35 1.46
C GLN A 489 -9.98 7.85 2.74
N SER A 490 -11.31 7.68 2.83
CA SER A 490 -12.13 8.15 3.95
C SER A 490 -12.42 7.11 5.04
N SER A 491 -11.64 6.02 5.13
CA SER A 491 -11.94 4.91 6.05
C SER A 491 -11.78 5.33 7.52
N ASN A 492 -12.74 4.94 8.35
CA ASN A 492 -12.70 5.12 9.80
C ASN A 492 -12.34 3.80 10.53
N PHE A 493 -12.30 3.80 11.86
CA PHE A 493 -11.89 2.60 12.62
C PHE A 493 -12.85 1.40 12.43
N GLU A 494 -14.15 1.63 12.21
CA GLU A 494 -15.13 0.57 11.91
C GLU A 494 -14.92 0.01 10.48
N ASP A 495 -14.58 0.86 9.51
CA ASP A 495 -14.15 0.42 8.18
C ASP A 495 -12.87 -0.44 8.25
N ALA A 496 -11.94 -0.10 9.15
CA ALA A 496 -10.74 -0.90 9.42
C ALA A 496 -11.05 -2.24 10.09
N ARG A 497 -11.95 -2.28 11.09
CA ARG A 497 -12.47 -3.52 11.66
C ARG A 497 -13.03 -4.44 10.58
N PHE A 498 -13.83 -3.89 9.65
CA PHE A 498 -14.38 -4.67 8.55
C PHE A 498 -13.30 -5.12 7.54
N ALA A 499 -12.41 -4.22 7.11
CA ALA A 499 -11.37 -4.52 6.14
C ALA A 499 -10.35 -5.54 6.65
N TYR A 500 -9.97 -5.48 7.93
CA TYR A 500 -9.05 -6.44 8.55
C TYR A 500 -9.73 -7.81 8.67
N ALA A 501 -11.01 -7.86 9.06
CA ALA A 501 -11.75 -9.11 9.15
C ALA A 501 -11.96 -9.75 7.76
N LEU A 502 -12.19 -8.93 6.73
CA LEU A 502 -12.31 -9.38 5.35
C LEU A 502 -10.96 -9.85 4.75
N ALA A 503 -9.85 -9.21 5.11
CA ALA A 503 -8.51 -9.70 4.77
C ALA A 503 -8.21 -11.03 5.48
N ALA A 504 -8.60 -11.19 6.74
CA ALA A 504 -8.48 -12.46 7.46
C ALA A 504 -9.40 -13.56 6.87
N GLU A 505 -10.64 -13.22 6.49
CA GLU A 505 -11.58 -14.12 5.80
C GLU A 505 -11.02 -14.62 4.47
N ALA A 506 -10.35 -13.75 3.72
CA ALA A 506 -9.66 -14.11 2.50
C ALA A 506 -8.42 -14.99 2.75
N LEU A 507 -7.51 -14.56 3.62
CA LEU A 507 -6.23 -15.23 3.85
C LEU A 507 -6.35 -16.58 4.58
N HIS A 508 -7.33 -16.72 5.48
CA HIS A 508 -7.42 -17.84 6.43
C HIS A 508 -8.82 -18.49 6.51
N GLY A 509 -9.83 -17.94 5.84
CA GLY A 509 -11.22 -18.41 5.87
C GLY A 509 -12.09 -17.71 6.92
N LYS A 510 -13.40 -17.70 6.70
CA LYS A 510 -14.38 -17.08 7.63
C LYS A 510 -14.50 -17.91 8.92
N GLY A 511 -14.53 -17.25 10.07
CA GLY A 511 -14.56 -17.95 11.37
C GLY A 511 -13.23 -18.64 11.72
N SER A 512 -12.17 -18.43 10.93
CA SER A 512 -10.80 -18.82 11.31
C SER A 512 -10.36 -18.13 12.60
N LYS A 513 -9.32 -18.69 13.22
CA LYS A 513 -8.67 -18.11 14.40
C LYS A 513 -8.25 -16.65 14.14
N GLU A 514 -7.77 -16.37 12.94
CA GLU A 514 -7.36 -15.06 12.44
C GLU A 514 -8.54 -14.10 12.32
N TRP A 515 -9.66 -14.56 11.72
CA TRP A 515 -10.90 -13.80 11.61
C TRP A 515 -11.50 -13.44 12.98
N VAL A 516 -11.50 -14.40 13.92
CA VAL A 516 -11.96 -14.20 15.30
C VAL A 516 -11.06 -13.23 16.05
N SER A 517 -9.74 -13.35 15.92
CA SER A 517 -8.76 -12.50 16.59
C SER A 517 -8.90 -11.02 16.20
N VAL A 518 -9.12 -10.72 14.91
CA VAL A 518 -9.40 -9.34 14.46
C VAL A 518 -10.60 -8.75 15.20
N HIS A 519 -11.72 -9.46 15.27
CA HIS A 519 -12.92 -8.95 15.92
C HIS A 519 -12.73 -8.81 17.44
N GLN A 520 -12.12 -9.79 18.11
CA GLN A 520 -11.79 -9.70 19.53
C GLN A 520 -10.86 -8.54 19.86
N ALA A 521 -9.84 -8.29 19.04
CA ALA A 521 -8.93 -7.16 19.22
C ALA A 521 -9.64 -5.80 19.07
N MET A 522 -10.56 -5.70 18.11
CA MET A 522 -11.35 -4.49 17.86
C MET A 522 -12.40 -4.24 18.96
N ASP A 523 -13.03 -5.30 19.49
CA ASP A 523 -13.87 -5.23 20.68
C ASP A 523 -13.07 -4.80 21.91
N ALA A 524 -11.84 -5.32 22.06
CA ALA A 524 -10.98 -5.02 23.20
C ALA A 524 -10.49 -3.57 23.24
N VAL A 525 -10.52 -2.84 22.13
CA VAL A 525 -10.23 -1.39 22.05
C VAL A 525 -11.48 -0.51 21.83
N GLY A 526 -12.68 -1.09 21.91
CA GLY A 526 -13.95 -0.37 21.82
C GLY A 526 -14.35 0.10 20.41
N VAL A 527 -13.69 -0.39 19.35
CA VAL A 527 -14.03 -0.07 17.96
C VAL A 527 -15.26 -0.87 17.55
N SER A 528 -16.38 -0.18 17.34
CA SER A 528 -17.69 -0.82 17.12
C SER A 528 -17.78 -1.66 15.84
N GLY A 529 -18.59 -2.72 15.90
CA GLY A 529 -18.97 -3.51 14.72
C GLY A 529 -19.54 -4.89 15.08
N ALA A 530 -20.81 -5.13 14.75
CA ALA A 530 -21.46 -6.40 15.05
C ALA A 530 -20.85 -7.57 14.26
N TRP A 531 -20.60 -8.68 14.94
CA TRP A 531 -20.09 -9.93 14.38
C TRP A 531 -20.66 -11.12 15.15
N SER A 532 -20.55 -12.32 14.59
CA SER A 532 -20.83 -13.60 15.26
C SER A 532 -20.13 -14.73 14.53
N MET A 533 -19.90 -15.85 15.22
CA MET A 533 -19.35 -17.04 14.55
C MET A 533 -20.28 -17.50 13.42
N PRO A 534 -19.73 -17.88 12.25
CA PRO A 534 -20.53 -18.55 11.21
C PRO A 534 -21.26 -19.75 11.81
N GLN A 535 -22.55 -19.88 11.50
CA GLN A 535 -23.29 -21.08 11.86
C GLN A 535 -22.72 -22.26 11.08
N GLU A 536 -22.43 -23.36 11.77
CA GLU A 536 -22.11 -24.62 11.09
C GLU A 536 -23.32 -25.02 10.24
N ILE A 537 -23.13 -25.12 8.92
CA ILE A 537 -24.10 -25.76 8.05
C ILE A 537 -24.05 -27.25 8.42
N PRO A 538 -25.17 -27.88 8.83
CA PRO A 538 -25.16 -29.30 9.15
C PRO A 538 -24.58 -30.10 7.98
N GLU A 539 -23.61 -30.96 8.28
CA GLU A 539 -23.05 -31.87 7.30
C GLU A 539 -24.19 -32.71 6.73
N ILE A 540 -24.38 -32.65 5.40
CA ILE A 540 -25.45 -33.39 4.74
C ILE A 540 -25.08 -34.86 4.86
N GLU A 541 -25.76 -35.59 5.75
CA GLU A 541 -25.63 -37.06 5.83
C GLU A 541 -25.78 -37.62 4.41
N PRO A 542 -24.83 -38.43 3.92
CA PRO A 542 -24.92 -38.98 2.58
C PRO A 542 -26.21 -39.80 2.47
N GLU A 543 -27.01 -39.52 1.43
CA GLU A 543 -28.25 -40.28 1.20
C GLU A 543 -27.94 -41.79 1.26
N PRO A 544 -28.67 -42.57 2.07
CA PRO A 544 -28.34 -43.96 2.31
C PRO A 544 -28.37 -44.73 0.99
N GLU A 545 -27.27 -45.43 0.68
CA GLU A 545 -27.08 -46.09 -0.61
C GLU A 545 -28.33 -46.90 -1.00
N THR A 546 -28.90 -46.57 -2.16
CA THR A 546 -30.15 -47.19 -2.63
C THR A 546 -29.96 -48.70 -2.70
N THR A 547 -30.68 -49.43 -1.85
CA THR A 547 -30.49 -50.88 -1.69
C THR A 547 -30.84 -51.63 -2.98
N PRO A 548 -30.12 -52.72 -3.32
CA PRO A 548 -30.36 -53.46 -4.55
C PRO A 548 -31.82 -53.96 -4.65
N ILE A 549 -32.47 -53.64 -5.77
CA ILE A 549 -33.88 -53.92 -6.03
C ILE A 549 -34.18 -55.42 -5.82
N PRO A 550 -35.07 -55.80 -4.87
CA PRO A 550 -35.51 -57.18 -4.71
C PRO A 550 -36.29 -57.66 -5.94
N LYS A 551 -36.11 -58.93 -6.32
CA LYS A 551 -36.99 -59.56 -7.32
C LYS A 551 -38.43 -59.65 -6.80
N PRO A 552 -39.45 -59.46 -7.65
CA PRO A 552 -40.84 -59.45 -7.21
C PRO A 552 -41.40 -60.87 -6.98
N GLU A 553 -42.16 -61.02 -5.90
CA GLU A 553 -43.16 -62.08 -5.72
C GLU A 553 -44.56 -61.45 -5.47
N PRO A 554 -45.67 -62.20 -5.64
CA PRO A 554 -46.98 -61.62 -5.91
C PRO A 554 -47.80 -61.25 -4.66
N ALA A 555 -48.61 -60.19 -4.75
CA ALA A 555 -49.70 -59.93 -3.81
C ALA A 555 -50.88 -60.90 -4.03
N PRO A 556 -51.69 -61.18 -2.99
CA PRO A 556 -52.95 -60.43 -2.89
C PRO A 556 -53.39 -59.99 -1.47
N GLN A 557 -54.46 -59.18 -1.48
CA GLN A 557 -55.22 -58.50 -0.40
C GLN A 557 -56.03 -59.49 0.51
N PRO A 558 -56.83 -59.06 1.54
CA PRO A 558 -57.14 -57.70 2.04
C PRO A 558 -57.09 -57.51 3.60
N GLU A 559 -57.54 -56.32 4.04
CA GLU A 559 -57.79 -55.80 5.41
C GLU A 559 -58.89 -56.56 6.21
N PRO A 560 -59.04 -56.36 7.54
CA PRO A 560 -60.05 -55.37 8.02
C PRO A 560 -59.82 -54.66 9.39
N GLU A 561 -60.47 -53.49 9.55
CA GLU A 561 -61.10 -52.87 10.75
C GLU A 561 -60.31 -52.72 12.10
N GLN A 562 -60.01 -51.54 12.65
CA GLN A 562 -60.80 -50.32 13.06
C GLN A 562 -61.07 -50.24 14.59
N LYS A 563 -60.62 -49.15 15.27
CA LYS A 563 -61.49 -48.08 15.85
C LYS A 563 -60.79 -47.06 16.78
N GLN A 564 -61.06 -45.76 16.51
CA GLN A 564 -61.36 -44.61 17.42
C GLN A 564 -60.33 -44.23 18.53
N THR A 565 -60.13 -42.96 18.91
CA THR A 565 -61.13 -41.96 19.36
C THR A 565 -60.70 -40.48 19.13
N GLU A 566 -61.67 -39.57 19.25
CA GLU A 566 -61.73 -38.09 19.15
C GLU A 566 -60.99 -37.32 20.30
N THR A 567 -60.81 -35.97 20.40
CA THR A 567 -60.76 -34.75 19.52
C THR A 567 -60.26 -33.50 20.34
N VAL A 568 -59.43 -32.61 19.74
CA VAL A 568 -59.61 -31.13 19.45
C VAL A 568 -60.52 -30.26 20.39
N PRO A 569 -60.33 -28.92 20.71
CA PRO A 569 -59.27 -27.89 20.40
C PRO A 569 -58.87 -26.84 21.53
N ALA A 570 -58.00 -25.86 21.16
CA ALA A 570 -58.09 -24.38 21.42
C ALA A 570 -57.44 -23.63 22.63
N SER A 571 -57.15 -22.34 22.35
CA SER A 571 -56.62 -21.20 23.18
C SER A 571 -57.79 -20.27 23.65
N PRO A 572 -57.66 -19.12 24.39
CA PRO A 572 -56.58 -18.11 24.45
C PRO A 572 -56.29 -17.43 25.85
N ALA A 573 -55.60 -16.26 25.86
CA ALA A 573 -55.21 -15.44 27.04
C ALA A 573 -56.29 -14.43 27.53
N PRO A 574 -56.12 -13.73 28.69
CA PRO A 574 -55.68 -12.30 28.66
C PRO A 574 -55.01 -11.63 29.92
N GLU A 575 -54.18 -10.60 29.69
CA GLU A 575 -54.01 -9.25 30.35
C GLU A 575 -54.09 -8.90 31.88
N LYS A 576 -53.45 -7.73 32.24
CA LYS A 576 -53.75 -6.74 33.34
C LYS A 576 -53.23 -6.96 34.80
N LYS A 577 -52.90 -5.96 35.68
CA LYS A 577 -52.58 -4.49 35.59
C LYS A 577 -52.17 -3.83 36.97
N THR A 578 -51.35 -2.75 36.99
CA THR A 578 -51.29 -1.58 37.99
C THR A 578 -50.96 -1.83 39.50
N GLU A 579 -50.51 -0.91 40.40
CA GLU A 579 -50.21 0.57 40.40
C GLU A 579 -49.32 1.07 41.60
N GLN A 580 -48.95 2.39 41.56
CA GLN A 580 -48.87 3.41 42.65
C GLN A 580 -47.55 3.89 43.35
N THR A 581 -47.63 5.15 43.84
CA THR A 581 -46.57 6.14 44.23
C THR A 581 -46.89 6.77 45.62
N PRO A 582 -46.08 7.66 46.27
CA PRO A 582 -45.96 9.14 46.01
C PRO A 582 -44.49 9.67 46.03
N GLU A 583 -44.06 10.86 45.54
CA GLU A 583 -44.40 12.30 45.80
C GLU A 583 -43.97 12.86 47.19
N GLN A 584 -43.50 14.12 47.40
CA GLN A 584 -43.52 15.38 46.59
C GLN A 584 -42.35 16.38 46.94
N THR A 585 -42.34 17.59 46.35
CA THR A 585 -41.35 18.74 46.38
C THR A 585 -41.43 19.66 47.64
N PRO A 586 -40.77 20.87 47.83
CA PRO A 586 -40.16 21.86 46.89
C PRO A 586 -38.81 22.56 47.31
N ALA A 587 -38.43 23.66 46.61
CA ALA A 587 -37.24 24.54 46.82
C ALA A 587 -37.60 25.86 47.60
N PRO A 588 -36.79 26.98 47.75
CA PRO A 588 -35.98 27.71 46.73
C PRO A 588 -34.72 28.53 47.22
N SER A 589 -34.26 29.48 46.36
CA SER A 589 -33.56 30.79 46.60
C SER A 589 -32.01 30.97 46.62
N GLU A 590 -31.45 31.30 45.45
CA GLU A 590 -30.92 32.64 45.04
C GLU A 590 -29.80 33.42 45.82
N LYS A 591 -28.61 33.58 45.20
CA LYS A 591 -27.81 34.83 44.91
C LYS A 591 -26.41 34.51 44.34
N GLN A 592 -25.87 35.15 43.29
CA GLN A 592 -25.26 36.51 43.16
C GLN A 592 -24.00 36.69 44.03
N HIS A 593 -22.84 37.24 43.58
CA HIS A 593 -22.54 38.22 42.51
C HIS A 593 -21.07 38.12 41.98
N ASP A 594 -20.80 38.57 40.74
CA ASP A 594 -19.61 39.31 40.21
C ASP A 594 -18.13 38.84 40.40
N ASN A 595 -17.12 39.27 39.59
CA ASN A 595 -17.00 39.65 38.15
C ASN A 595 -15.49 39.90 37.79
N GLN A 596 -15.23 40.39 36.57
CA GLN A 596 -13.96 40.95 36.03
C GLN A 596 -12.90 39.92 35.54
N LEU A 597 -12.05 40.21 34.55
CA LEU A 597 -11.81 41.47 33.81
C LEU A 597 -11.54 41.19 32.30
N ILE A 598 -11.67 42.20 31.43
CA ILE A 598 -11.68 42.10 29.97
C ILE A 598 -10.64 43.05 29.34
N VAL A 599 -10.21 42.75 28.09
CA VAL A 599 -9.53 43.63 27.11
C VAL A 599 -8.02 43.85 27.28
N ILE A 600 -7.25 43.26 26.36
CA ILE A 600 -6.36 44.03 25.48
C ILE A 600 -6.67 43.66 24.03
N LEU A 601 -7.01 44.65 23.20
CA LEU A 601 -7.26 44.52 21.77
C LEU A 601 -6.41 45.55 21.01
N VAL A 602 -6.01 45.20 19.78
CA VAL A 602 -5.58 46.14 18.71
C VAL A 602 -4.49 47.16 19.09
N LEU A 603 -3.22 46.71 19.15
CA LEU A 603 -2.04 47.59 18.98
C LEU A 603 -0.93 47.03 18.05
N GLY A 604 -1.18 45.92 17.33
CA GLY A 604 -0.18 45.30 16.44
C GLY A 604 -0.30 45.64 14.94
N GLY A 605 -1.42 46.21 14.48
CA GLY A 605 -1.78 46.21 13.04
C GLY A 605 -1.23 47.36 12.18
N VAL A 606 -0.70 48.44 12.76
CA VAL A 606 -0.42 49.69 12.02
C VAL A 606 1.06 49.89 11.67
N GLY A 607 1.99 49.26 12.40
CA GLY A 607 3.43 49.42 12.17
C GLY A 607 3.94 48.78 10.87
N LEU A 608 3.32 47.67 10.42
CA LEU A 608 3.84 46.86 9.32
C LEU A 608 3.69 47.51 7.94
N CYS A 609 2.67 48.34 7.75
CA CYS A 609 2.35 48.94 6.44
C CYS A 609 3.28 50.10 6.03
N ILE A 610 4.01 50.71 6.98
CA ILE A 610 4.88 51.85 6.69
C ILE A 610 6.27 51.40 6.21
N ALA A 611 6.77 50.25 6.68
CA ALA A 611 8.07 49.72 6.28
C ALA A 611 8.12 49.27 4.80
N LEU A 612 7.02 48.70 4.29
CA LEU A 612 6.98 48.09 2.95
C LEU A 612 6.96 49.12 1.80
N LEU A 613 6.60 50.38 2.06
CA LEU A 613 6.59 51.44 1.05
C LEU A 613 7.97 52.09 0.79
N ALA A 614 8.96 51.82 1.64
CA ALA A 614 10.30 52.42 1.54
C ALA A 614 11.23 51.75 0.51
N LEU A 615 10.94 50.52 0.08
CA LEU A 615 11.85 49.71 -0.77
C LEU A 615 11.60 49.84 -2.28
N PHE A 616 10.62 50.63 -2.72
CA PHE A 616 10.18 50.69 -4.12
C PHE A 616 10.69 51.90 -4.95
N LYS A 617 11.86 52.46 -4.61
CA LYS A 617 12.58 53.42 -5.47
C LYS A 617 14.10 53.25 -5.42
N LEU A 618 14.70 52.67 -6.47
CA LEU A 618 15.96 53.10 -7.09
C LEU A 618 16.37 52.19 -8.27
N LYS A 619 16.40 52.74 -9.49
CA LYS A 619 17.04 52.23 -10.72
C LYS A 619 17.01 53.36 -11.78
N PRO A 620 17.89 53.37 -12.80
CA PRO A 620 19.24 52.81 -12.89
C PRO A 620 20.28 53.87 -13.35
N ALA A 621 21.53 53.46 -13.57
CA ALA A 621 22.50 54.21 -14.38
C ALA A 621 23.28 53.24 -15.29
N TYR A 622 23.66 53.65 -16.50
CA TYR A 622 24.21 52.77 -17.55
C TYR A 622 25.21 53.51 -18.46
N SER A 623 26.37 52.90 -18.72
CA SER A 623 27.38 53.27 -19.74
C SER A 623 28.22 52.01 -19.96
N LYS A 624 28.38 51.45 -21.17
CA LYS A 624 29.29 51.87 -22.26
C LYS A 624 30.73 52.11 -21.78
N ASN A 625 31.79 51.56 -22.40
CA ASN A 625 31.96 50.74 -23.62
C ASN A 625 33.32 49.96 -23.50
N GLU A 626 33.90 49.16 -24.40
CA GLU A 626 33.78 48.81 -25.85
C GLU A 626 33.82 47.26 -26.07
N GLY A 627 34.09 46.79 -27.30
CA GLY A 627 34.69 45.46 -27.66
C GLY A 627 35.65 45.66 -28.86
N PRO A 628 35.96 44.65 -29.73
CA PRO A 628 35.80 43.20 -29.65
C PRO A 628 37.08 42.41 -30.14
N VAL A 629 36.93 41.12 -30.50
CA VAL A 629 37.85 40.27 -31.31
C VAL A 629 39.09 39.64 -30.63
N GLY A 630 39.32 38.34 -30.86
CA GLY A 630 40.57 37.61 -30.55
C GLY A 630 40.47 36.10 -30.83
N TYR A 631 41.37 35.54 -31.67
CA TYR A 631 41.39 34.13 -32.11
C TYR A 631 42.62 33.38 -31.55
N GLY A 632 42.50 32.06 -31.34
CA GLY A 632 43.64 31.13 -31.14
C GLY A 632 44.25 31.13 -29.73
N ALA A 633 44.48 30.03 -29.01
CA ALA A 633 44.93 28.66 -29.31
C ALA A 633 46.44 28.42 -29.13
N TYR A 634 46.76 27.19 -28.72
CA TYR A 634 48.04 26.47 -28.78
C TYR A 634 49.11 26.55 -27.66
N ILE A 635 49.58 25.34 -27.30
CA ILE A 635 50.88 24.91 -26.74
C ILE A 635 51.24 25.29 -25.28
N SER A 636 51.32 24.23 -24.45
CA SER A 636 52.45 23.69 -23.66
C SER A 636 53.70 24.58 -23.36
N ALA A 637 54.61 24.27 -22.43
CA ALA A 637 54.90 23.02 -21.70
C ALA A 637 55.84 23.28 -20.49
N THR A 638 56.09 22.24 -19.67
CA THR A 638 57.34 22.00 -18.88
C THR A 638 57.71 23.01 -17.76
N ARG A 639 58.53 22.68 -16.74
CA ARG A 639 59.10 21.41 -16.22
C ARG A 639 59.55 21.57 -14.75
N ALA A 640 59.39 20.50 -13.96
CA ALA A 640 60.29 20.05 -12.87
C ALA A 640 60.52 21.04 -11.68
N SER A 641 61.20 20.69 -10.57
CA SER A 641 61.93 19.46 -10.19
C SER A 641 61.94 19.23 -8.65
N SER A 642 62.11 17.97 -8.21
CA SER A 642 63.04 17.46 -7.14
C SER A 642 63.19 18.20 -5.78
N THR A 643 63.42 17.62 -4.58
CA THR A 643 63.73 16.27 -3.99
C THR A 643 63.87 16.47 -2.44
N SER A 644 64.05 15.54 -1.47
CA SER A 644 63.99 14.07 -1.24
C SER A 644 64.13 13.86 0.33
N THR A 645 64.54 12.78 1.01
CA THR A 645 65.07 11.41 0.72
C THR A 645 64.86 10.46 1.92
N SER A 646 64.45 9.20 1.70
CA SER A 646 64.97 7.95 2.34
C SER A 646 64.09 6.76 1.89
N ALA A 647 64.61 5.63 1.36
CA ALA A 647 65.51 4.59 1.91
C ALA A 647 64.79 3.70 2.96
N HIS A 648 64.81 2.35 2.91
CA HIS A 648 65.75 1.42 2.26
C HIS A 648 65.11 0.07 1.82
N ALA A 649 65.62 -0.49 0.70
CA ALA A 649 66.00 -1.92 0.45
C ALA A 649 65.06 -3.13 0.76
N SER A 650 65.10 -4.27 0.03
CA SER A 650 65.62 -4.59 -1.33
C SER A 650 65.33 -6.05 -1.75
N ARG A 651 65.46 -6.34 -3.07
CA ARG A 651 65.78 -7.65 -3.71
C ARG A 651 64.68 -8.75 -3.75
N ALA A 652 64.59 -9.59 -4.79
CA ALA A 652 65.30 -9.62 -6.09
C ALA A 652 64.56 -10.41 -7.21
N SER A 653 64.79 -10.00 -8.46
CA SER A 653 64.99 -10.82 -9.70
C SER A 653 63.90 -11.78 -10.23
N SER A 654 63.75 -11.99 -11.56
CA SER A 654 64.28 -11.24 -12.71
C SER A 654 63.73 -11.71 -14.08
N ARG A 655 63.69 -10.78 -15.05
CA ARG A 655 64.05 -10.93 -16.49
C ARG A 655 63.12 -11.65 -17.49
N THR A 656 62.37 -10.81 -18.23
CA THR A 656 62.46 -10.57 -19.70
C THR A 656 62.38 -11.71 -20.74
N ALA A 657 61.40 -11.54 -21.67
CA ALA A 657 61.51 -11.72 -23.14
C ALA A 657 61.72 -13.16 -23.70
N ASN A 658 61.28 -13.50 -24.92
CA ASN A 658 61.08 -12.67 -26.11
C ASN A 658 59.98 -13.17 -27.09
N GLU A 659 59.93 -12.58 -28.28
CA GLU A 659 58.91 -12.72 -29.34
C GLU A 659 58.85 -14.05 -30.13
N THR A 660 57.62 -14.40 -30.54
CA THR A 660 57.16 -14.81 -31.90
C THR A 660 57.93 -15.86 -32.73
N THR A 661 57.23 -16.93 -33.16
CA THR A 661 57.07 -17.34 -34.59
C THR A 661 56.02 -18.46 -34.80
N SER A 662 55.67 -18.74 -36.06
CA SER A 662 54.55 -19.60 -36.50
C SER A 662 54.99 -20.94 -37.13
N GLY A 663 54.07 -21.90 -37.25
CA GLY A 663 54.26 -23.16 -38.00
C GLY A 663 52.98 -24.01 -38.09
N THR A 664 52.72 -24.67 -39.23
CA THR A 664 51.39 -25.21 -39.58
C THR A 664 51.35 -26.66 -40.11
N ALA A 665 50.46 -27.47 -39.50
CA ALA A 665 49.52 -28.44 -40.11
C ALA A 665 50.00 -29.72 -40.89
N SER A 666 49.00 -30.57 -41.23
CA SER A 666 49.03 -31.87 -41.97
C SER A 666 49.25 -33.13 -41.09
N SER A 667 48.60 -34.29 -41.27
CA SER A 667 47.43 -34.80 -42.07
C SER A 667 46.87 -36.06 -41.33
N ALA A 668 45.65 -36.60 -41.43
CA ALA A 668 44.47 -36.61 -42.35
C ALA A 668 44.26 -37.96 -43.09
N SER A 669 43.06 -38.58 -42.96
CA SER A 669 42.51 -39.79 -43.63
C SER A 669 41.32 -40.32 -42.77
N LYS A 670 40.12 -40.71 -43.23
CA LYS A 670 39.56 -40.97 -44.59
C LYS A 670 38.02 -40.79 -44.58
N GLN A 671 37.41 -40.52 -45.74
CA GLN A 671 36.01 -40.84 -46.07
C GLN A 671 35.99 -41.97 -47.14
N PRO A 672 34.81 -42.47 -47.62
CA PRO A 672 34.14 -41.80 -48.77
C PRO A 672 32.58 -41.90 -48.84
N GLU A 673 31.98 -40.99 -49.64
CA GLU A 673 30.76 -41.17 -50.50
C GLU A 673 29.37 -41.56 -49.90
N ARG A 674 28.19 -41.23 -50.48
CA ARG A 674 27.80 -40.33 -51.61
C ARG A 674 26.34 -39.85 -51.52
N GLN A 675 26.10 -38.57 -51.85
CA GLN A 675 24.93 -37.96 -52.56
C GLN A 675 23.44 -38.18 -52.17
N SER A 676 22.70 -37.07 -52.39
CA SER A 676 21.27 -36.92 -52.73
C SER A 676 20.23 -36.76 -51.61
N SER A 677 19.45 -35.69 -51.76
CA SER A 677 18.14 -35.46 -51.13
C SER A 677 17.06 -35.55 -52.21
N PRO A 678 15.82 -35.91 -51.89
CA PRO A 678 14.83 -34.82 -51.79
C PRO A 678 13.78 -34.96 -50.67
N SER A 679 13.34 -33.79 -50.19
CA SER A 679 12.01 -33.48 -49.60
C SER A 679 11.32 -34.45 -48.61
N LEU A 680 11.20 -33.94 -47.37
CA LEU A 680 9.98 -33.96 -46.54
C LEU A 680 9.44 -35.31 -46.01
N THR A 681 9.77 -35.59 -44.75
CA THR A 681 8.71 -35.76 -43.74
C THR A 681 9.18 -35.21 -42.40
N SER A 682 8.44 -34.26 -41.83
CA SER A 682 8.76 -33.66 -40.53
C SER A 682 8.32 -34.56 -39.39
N VAL A 683 9.27 -35.03 -38.58
CA VAL A 683 8.98 -35.62 -37.26
C VAL A 683 9.31 -34.57 -36.20
N SER A 684 8.33 -34.29 -35.34
CA SER A 684 8.29 -33.15 -34.42
C SER A 684 9.63 -32.80 -33.77
N LEU A 685 10.03 -31.53 -33.87
CA LEU A 685 10.75 -30.89 -32.76
C LEU A 685 9.84 -31.05 -31.53
N ALA A 686 10.36 -31.61 -30.44
CA ALA A 686 9.62 -31.62 -29.19
C ALA A 686 9.47 -30.18 -28.70
N SER A 687 8.29 -29.83 -28.17
CA SER A 687 8.06 -28.49 -27.60
C SER A 687 9.14 -28.13 -26.59
N PRO A 688 9.66 -26.88 -26.60
CA PRO A 688 10.62 -26.45 -25.60
C PRO A 688 10.02 -26.59 -24.21
N CYS A 689 10.78 -27.22 -23.31
CA CYS A 689 10.36 -27.55 -21.96
C CYS A 689 11.34 -26.94 -20.96
N TYR A 690 10.83 -26.19 -20.00
CA TYR A 690 11.65 -25.42 -19.07
C TYR A 690 11.01 -25.32 -17.69
N LEU A 691 11.84 -25.16 -16.67
CA LEU A 691 11.44 -24.74 -15.33
C LEU A 691 11.56 -23.21 -15.27
N GLN A 692 10.44 -22.51 -15.15
CA GLN A 692 10.40 -21.06 -14.94
C GLN A 692 10.53 -20.79 -13.44
N SER A 693 11.53 -20.02 -13.00
CA SER A 693 11.57 -19.58 -11.59
C SER A 693 10.31 -18.80 -11.24
N LEU A 694 9.71 -19.09 -10.08
CA LEU A 694 8.61 -18.28 -9.54
C LEU A 694 9.13 -16.93 -9.02
N ALA A 695 10.38 -16.91 -8.54
CA ALA A 695 11.07 -15.75 -7.98
C ALA A 695 11.99 -15.05 -9.02
N GLY A 696 11.62 -15.03 -10.31
CA GLY A 696 12.33 -14.22 -11.31
C GLY A 696 12.29 -14.76 -12.75
N SER A 697 12.90 -14.01 -13.66
CA SER A 697 12.87 -14.28 -15.11
C SER A 697 13.64 -15.54 -15.55
N GLN A 698 14.40 -16.19 -14.67
CA GLN A 698 15.23 -17.35 -14.98
C GLN A 698 14.40 -18.51 -15.56
N LYS A 699 14.69 -18.86 -16.82
CA LYS A 699 14.23 -20.10 -17.47
C LYS A 699 15.37 -21.11 -17.46
N LEU A 700 15.15 -22.20 -16.75
CA LEU A 700 16.03 -23.37 -16.75
C LEU A 700 15.56 -24.30 -17.86
N ASP A 701 16.26 -24.29 -19.01
CA ASP A 701 15.95 -25.19 -20.12
C ASP A 701 16.21 -26.66 -19.73
N ILE A 702 15.15 -27.47 -19.83
CA ILE A 702 15.19 -28.92 -19.60
C ILE A 702 14.73 -29.68 -20.84
N SER A 703 14.69 -29.06 -22.02
CA SER A 703 14.26 -29.68 -23.28
C SER A 703 15.09 -30.94 -23.62
N VAL A 704 16.34 -30.99 -23.16
CA VAL A 704 17.24 -32.17 -23.25
C VAL A 704 16.68 -33.40 -22.51
N ALA A 705 15.75 -33.24 -21.55
CA ALA A 705 15.01 -34.33 -20.91
C ALA A 705 14.17 -35.17 -21.91
N THR A 706 13.84 -34.61 -23.08
CA THR A 706 13.19 -35.34 -24.18
C THR A 706 14.16 -36.19 -25.00
N ALA A 707 15.46 -35.86 -24.96
CA ALA A 707 16.53 -36.55 -25.70
C ALA A 707 17.35 -37.53 -24.82
N ALA A 708 17.35 -37.36 -23.50
CA ALA A 708 18.12 -38.15 -22.55
C ALA A 708 17.60 -39.59 -22.40
N LYS A 709 18.21 -40.55 -23.12
CA LYS A 709 17.91 -41.98 -22.97
C LYS A 709 18.38 -42.53 -21.61
N GLY A 710 17.58 -43.43 -21.03
CA GLY A 710 17.95 -44.20 -19.84
C GLY A 710 17.72 -43.45 -18.52
N GLU A 711 18.72 -42.73 -18.04
CA GLU A 711 18.66 -42.12 -16.70
C GLU A 711 17.70 -40.94 -16.61
N GLY A 712 17.51 -40.14 -17.66
CA GLY A 712 16.71 -38.91 -17.63
C GLY A 712 17.46 -37.71 -17.07
N PHE A 713 16.81 -36.55 -17.09
CA PHE A 713 17.43 -35.27 -16.76
C PHE A 713 17.50 -35.06 -15.25
N VAL A 714 18.70 -34.96 -14.71
CA VAL A 714 18.95 -34.87 -13.26
C VAL A 714 19.29 -33.44 -12.86
N ILE A 715 18.67 -32.93 -11.80
CA ILE A 715 18.94 -31.62 -11.20
C ILE A 715 19.56 -31.82 -9.81
N GLY A 716 20.55 -31.00 -9.43
CA GLY A 716 21.20 -31.04 -8.13
C GLY A 716 22.38 -30.08 -8.02
N ARG A 717 23.17 -30.16 -6.95
CA ARG A 717 24.32 -29.27 -6.72
C ARG A 717 25.65 -29.76 -7.33
N ALA A 718 25.82 -31.07 -7.49
CA ALA A 718 27.11 -31.64 -7.91
C ALA A 718 27.23 -31.65 -9.44
N LEU A 719 28.01 -30.72 -10.00
CA LEU A 719 28.13 -30.49 -11.45
C LEU A 719 28.51 -31.77 -12.22
N GLU A 720 29.27 -32.66 -11.59
CA GLU A 720 29.75 -33.93 -12.12
C GLU A 720 28.71 -35.07 -12.07
N LEU A 721 27.54 -34.86 -11.46
CA LEU A 721 26.49 -35.87 -11.27
C LEU A 721 25.10 -35.46 -11.82
N VAL A 722 24.99 -34.28 -12.46
CA VAL A 722 23.74 -33.63 -12.85
C VAL A 722 23.78 -33.10 -14.28
N HIS A 723 22.61 -32.89 -14.87
CA HIS A 723 22.43 -32.21 -16.16
C HIS A 723 22.24 -30.70 -15.97
N LEU A 724 21.71 -30.29 -14.82
CA LEU A 724 21.53 -28.89 -14.44
C LEU A 724 22.00 -28.66 -13.00
N GLN A 725 22.99 -27.77 -12.84
CA GLN A 725 23.54 -27.42 -11.54
C GLN A 725 22.77 -26.27 -10.90
N LEU A 726 22.22 -26.48 -9.70
CA LEU A 726 21.75 -25.42 -8.82
C LEU A 726 22.71 -25.27 -7.64
N ARG A 727 23.34 -24.10 -7.50
CA ARG A 727 24.46 -23.85 -6.58
C ARG A 727 24.02 -23.42 -5.18
N ASP A 728 23.22 -24.26 -4.53
CA ASP A 728 22.74 -24.02 -3.16
C ASP A 728 23.00 -25.22 -2.24
N GLU A 729 23.47 -24.96 -1.02
CA GLU A 729 23.86 -25.97 -0.04
C GLU A 729 22.72 -26.96 0.29
N ARG A 730 21.47 -26.48 0.35
CA ARG A 730 20.27 -27.27 0.62
C ARG A 730 19.96 -28.26 -0.50
N ILE A 731 20.44 -28.00 -1.71
CA ILE A 731 20.22 -28.87 -2.86
C ILE A 731 21.24 -30.02 -2.80
N SER A 732 20.73 -31.23 -2.61
CA SER A 732 21.50 -32.47 -2.64
C SER A 732 22.27 -32.66 -3.95
N ARG A 733 23.39 -33.39 -3.88
CA ARG A 733 24.34 -33.61 -4.99
C ARG A 733 23.63 -34.03 -6.29
N ARG A 734 22.77 -35.04 -6.19
CA ARG A 734 21.64 -35.30 -7.10
C ARG A 734 20.38 -35.06 -6.24
N HIS A 735 19.41 -34.29 -6.72
CA HIS A 735 18.22 -33.91 -5.94
C HIS A 735 16.95 -34.54 -6.54
N LEU A 736 16.68 -34.28 -7.82
CA LEU A 736 15.53 -34.85 -8.53
C LEU A 736 15.86 -35.25 -9.95
N ARG A 737 14.92 -35.96 -10.58
CA ARG A 737 15.02 -36.50 -11.93
C ARG A 737 13.73 -36.27 -12.69
N ILE A 738 13.82 -35.72 -13.90
CA ILE A 738 12.70 -35.56 -14.84
C ILE A 738 12.92 -36.51 -16.02
N LYS A 739 11.89 -37.28 -16.36
CA LYS A 739 11.90 -38.24 -17.48
C LYS A 739 10.71 -38.01 -18.39
N LEU A 740 10.92 -38.12 -19.69
CA LEU A 740 9.85 -38.32 -20.66
C LEU A 740 9.53 -39.83 -20.75
N LYS A 741 8.25 -40.18 -20.55
CA LYS A 741 7.71 -41.55 -20.66
C LYS A 741 6.51 -41.51 -21.62
N GLY A 742 6.73 -41.98 -22.86
CA GLY A 742 5.77 -41.77 -23.94
C GLY A 742 5.64 -40.28 -24.26
N SER A 743 4.41 -39.76 -24.21
CA SER A 743 4.09 -38.33 -24.33
C SER A 743 3.99 -37.59 -22.99
N SER A 744 4.27 -38.24 -21.87
CA SER A 744 4.07 -37.70 -20.51
C SER A 744 5.39 -37.51 -19.77
N PHE A 745 5.50 -36.46 -18.95
CA PHE A 745 6.65 -36.28 -18.07
C PHE A 745 6.38 -36.86 -16.68
N THR A 746 7.43 -37.41 -16.06
CA THR A 746 7.43 -37.81 -14.65
C THR A 746 8.60 -37.17 -13.92
N VAL A 747 8.37 -36.68 -12.71
CA VAL A 747 9.37 -36.19 -11.77
C VAL A 747 9.55 -37.18 -10.61
N GLU A 748 10.78 -37.33 -10.13
CA GLU A 748 11.17 -38.34 -9.15
C GLU A 748 12.23 -37.73 -8.22
N ASP A 749 11.97 -37.72 -6.91
CA ASP A 749 12.96 -37.30 -5.92
C ASP A 749 14.03 -38.40 -5.75
N LEU A 750 15.31 -38.02 -5.75
CA LEU A 750 16.44 -38.96 -5.68
C LEU A 750 16.94 -39.20 -4.25
N ASN A 751 16.01 -39.24 -3.29
CA ASN A 751 16.26 -39.25 -1.85
C ASN A 751 17.05 -38.00 -1.41
N SER A 752 16.51 -36.83 -1.77
CA SER A 752 17.09 -35.55 -1.43
C SER A 752 16.86 -35.18 0.05
N THR A 753 17.78 -34.40 0.61
CA THR A 753 17.83 -34.07 2.03
C THR A 753 16.63 -33.24 2.47
N HIS A 754 16.20 -32.28 1.64
CA HIS A 754 15.07 -31.39 1.93
C HIS A 754 13.78 -31.88 1.25
N GLY A 755 13.87 -32.68 0.19
CA GLY A 755 12.73 -33.19 -0.57
C GLY A 755 12.35 -32.30 -1.75
N THR A 756 11.76 -32.94 -2.73
CA THR A 756 11.04 -32.33 -3.85
C THR A 756 9.56 -32.26 -3.53
N LEU A 757 8.91 -31.11 -3.80
CA LEU A 757 7.45 -30.96 -3.68
C LEU A 757 6.83 -30.65 -5.05
N LEU A 758 5.62 -31.13 -5.30
CA LEU A 758 4.83 -30.88 -6.51
C LEU A 758 3.43 -30.38 -6.10
N ASP A 759 3.09 -29.15 -6.50
CA ASP A 759 1.86 -28.43 -6.08
C ASP A 759 1.66 -28.37 -4.55
N GLY A 760 2.76 -28.42 -3.79
CA GLY A 760 2.77 -28.44 -2.32
C GLY A 760 2.94 -29.84 -1.71
N GLU A 761 2.64 -30.91 -2.45
CA GLU A 761 2.74 -32.29 -1.96
C GLU A 761 4.18 -32.82 -2.07
N ARG A 762 4.70 -33.42 -0.99
CA ARG A 762 6.08 -33.92 -0.94
C ARG A 762 6.20 -35.28 -1.62
N LEU A 763 7.06 -35.38 -2.63
CA LEU A 763 7.26 -36.61 -3.38
C LEU A 763 7.93 -37.70 -2.55
N GLN A 764 7.46 -38.95 -2.68
CA GLN A 764 8.13 -40.10 -2.11
C GLN A 764 9.43 -40.40 -2.88
N ALA A 765 10.54 -40.58 -2.15
CA ALA A 765 11.85 -40.86 -2.73
C ALA A 765 11.81 -42.09 -3.66
N PHE A 766 12.51 -41.99 -4.80
CA PHE A 766 12.59 -42.99 -5.87
C PHE A 766 11.25 -43.44 -6.46
N THR A 767 10.16 -42.68 -6.24
CA THR A 767 8.82 -42.97 -6.75
C THR A 767 8.43 -41.92 -7.79
N PRO A 768 8.39 -42.25 -9.10
CA PRO A 768 8.09 -41.26 -10.14
C PRO A 768 6.62 -40.81 -10.13
N ALA A 769 6.38 -39.53 -9.86
CA ALA A 769 5.08 -38.87 -9.97
C ALA A 769 4.90 -38.21 -11.35
N PRO A 770 3.68 -38.13 -11.91
CA PRO A 770 3.43 -37.42 -13.16
C PRO A 770 3.54 -35.90 -12.97
N ILE A 771 4.10 -35.18 -13.95
CA ILE A 771 4.18 -33.71 -13.96
C ILE A 771 3.66 -33.14 -15.29
N ARG A 772 2.89 -32.04 -15.21
CA ARG A 772 2.12 -31.41 -16.29
C ARG A 772 2.40 -29.91 -16.36
N HIS A 773 2.14 -29.31 -17.52
CA HIS A 773 2.26 -27.86 -17.72
C HIS A 773 1.50 -27.09 -16.63
N GLY A 774 2.18 -26.13 -16.00
CA GLY A 774 1.60 -25.20 -15.02
C GLY A 774 1.77 -25.64 -13.57
N GLN A 775 2.14 -26.89 -13.30
CA GLN A 775 2.36 -27.36 -11.92
C GLN A 775 3.64 -26.74 -11.32
N LEU A 776 3.60 -26.53 -10.01
CA LEU A 776 4.66 -25.93 -9.20
C LEU A 776 5.60 -27.03 -8.67
N LEU A 777 6.81 -27.09 -9.20
CA LEU A 777 7.88 -27.95 -8.73
C LEU A 777 8.81 -27.17 -7.79
N ARG A 778 8.85 -27.53 -6.51
CA ARG A 778 9.77 -26.94 -5.52
C ARG A 778 10.93 -27.89 -5.22
N ILE A 779 12.14 -27.35 -5.30
CA ILE A 779 13.43 -28.05 -5.17
C ILE A 779 14.14 -27.48 -3.94
N ALA A 780 14.09 -28.16 -2.80
CA ALA A 780 14.31 -27.56 -1.48
C ALA A 780 13.42 -26.31 -1.27
N ASP A 781 13.97 -25.10 -1.41
CA ASP A 781 13.23 -23.83 -1.28
C ASP A 781 12.97 -23.13 -2.62
N PHE A 782 13.61 -23.57 -3.71
CA PHE A 782 13.49 -22.95 -5.02
C PHE A 782 12.23 -23.43 -5.73
N SER A 783 11.30 -22.51 -5.95
CA SER A 783 10.00 -22.79 -6.55
C SER A 783 10.01 -22.49 -8.04
N TYR A 784 9.62 -23.48 -8.87
CA TYR A 784 9.62 -23.38 -10.32
C TYR A 784 8.28 -23.84 -10.91
N VAL A 785 7.74 -23.12 -11.91
CA VAL A 785 6.60 -23.58 -12.70
C VAL A 785 7.11 -24.44 -13.86
N PHE A 786 6.64 -25.67 -13.97
CA PHE A 786 6.97 -26.56 -15.08
C PHE A 786 6.22 -26.15 -16.35
N LYS A 787 6.94 -25.87 -17.43
CA LYS A 787 6.38 -25.43 -18.71
C LYS A 787 6.78 -26.37 -19.86
N VAL A 788 5.80 -26.63 -20.72
CA VAL A 788 5.91 -27.33 -22.01
C VAL A 788 5.08 -26.52 -22.98
N ASN A 789 5.65 -26.07 -24.10
CA ASN A 789 4.93 -25.28 -25.11
C ASN A 789 4.10 -26.11 -26.09
#